data_AF-A0A3Q0CZY7-F1
#
_entry.id   AF-A0A3Q0CZY7-F1
#
_cell.length_a   1.000
_cell.length_b   1.000
_cell.length_c   1.000
_cell.angle_alpha   90.00
_cell.angle_beta   90.00
_cell.angle_gamma   90.00
#
_symmetry.space_group_name_H-M   'P 1'
#
loop_
_entity.id
_entity.type
_entity.pdbx_description
1 polymer ?
#
loop_
_entity_poly.entity_id
_entity_poly.type
_entity_poly.pdbx_seq_one_letter_code
_entity_poly.pdbx_strand_id
1 'polypeptide(L)'
;MASHALFIADPSTIIRPKIPLAIAYAPLTLIYFVTLWEVLPHLDQYRRGGPIIAVQIENEYGSYYMDKKYMAYVKMALVSRGISELLMTADDGLNLRKGHLKNGMGISPILMMVYTTKSFDTWGYLRNFGDPQMLMKDVHEMFILGFSFNFYMFHGGTNFGFIGGAQSSNRYLPVVTSYDVPPPVPPYPAEGLHVDSWLDSAVVDGEEVFCKCLSWKRMMALFFLPLVLSGLAPLSEYRDDMLKLSAARFSWSHLTPLKLKDRSVGLSTDINAQGKAYFTLEGHKFMIVGGSIHYFRVPREYWKDRLLKLQACGFNTVTTYIPWNLHEQERGTFDFSEILDLEAYVSLAASLGLWVILRPGPYICAEVDLGGLPSWLLRYPESQLRTTSHEFLEAVDKYFDHLIPRILPLQYLHGGPVIAIQIENEYGSFGKDKDYMEYIKEAMLKRGIVELLLTSDDHEGIQIGSVKGALTTINMQSFVRESFIQLHQMQSDKPFMVMEYWTGWYDTWGKKHNVKSADEIRYTVSRFIKYGISFNMYMFHGGTNFGFINGALHYSEHLSVVTSYDYDAVLTEAGDYTEKYFKLRKLLASASVGSLPRLPHPTPKAVYAPVGIIFYLPLFDILPYLNKPVMLHTPVTMENLPINNNSGQPFGLVLYETSICGGGNLYASVHDSAQVFLNDTSIGHLDENTYDLTIPKIQDCQLLRILVENQGRINYSWKIQNERKGLDEDVTINGTLLKNFTIYSLDMKMSFFKRLRSAPWEVAPEHYVGPAFYWGILNAGSSPKDTFLDLSNWHYGFVFVNGRNLGRYQDIGPQRTLYLPGPWLHPGDNEIVVFEKKKKGFYVQSKNKPQLQY
;
A
#
# COMPACT_ATOMS: atom_id res chain seq x y z
N MET A 1 -27.47 4.99 -5.66
CA MET A 1 -28.35 4.99 -6.85
C MET A 1 -28.26 6.38 -7.45
N ALA A 2 -27.34 6.67 -8.37
CA ALA A 2 -27.39 6.40 -9.81
C ALA A 2 -28.45 7.24 -10.56
N SER A 3 -27.98 8.17 -11.40
CA SER A 3 -28.59 8.44 -12.70
C SER A 3 -27.57 9.09 -13.64
N HIS A 4 -27.02 8.27 -14.53
CA HIS A 4 -26.49 8.71 -15.82
C HIS A 4 -27.63 9.36 -16.63
N ALA A 5 -27.32 10.39 -17.43
CA ALA A 5 -28.16 10.80 -18.54
C ALA A 5 -27.28 11.04 -19.77
N LEU A 6 -27.22 10.00 -20.60
CA LEU A 6 -26.81 10.04 -21.99
C LEU A 6 -27.97 10.69 -22.78
N PHE A 7 -27.74 11.76 -23.53
CA PHE A 7 -28.70 12.21 -24.55
C PHE A 7 -28.16 11.89 -25.94
N ILE A 8 -28.72 10.86 -26.54
CA ILE A 8 -28.75 10.63 -27.99
C ILE A 8 -30.00 11.35 -28.50
N ALA A 9 -29.86 12.25 -29.47
CA ALA A 9 -30.98 12.83 -30.20
C ALA A 9 -31.04 12.23 -31.63
N ASP A 10 -32.23 11.71 -31.95
CA ASP A 10 -32.67 11.01 -33.15
C ASP A 10 -32.64 11.90 -34.42
N PRO A 11 -32.28 11.39 -35.62
CA PRO A 11 -32.07 12.19 -36.82
C PRO A 11 -33.32 12.18 -37.71
N SER A 12 -34.29 13.06 -37.48
CA SER A 12 -35.38 13.27 -38.45
C SER A 12 -36.12 14.61 -38.31
N THR A 13 -35.52 15.72 -38.73
CA THR A 13 -36.27 16.82 -39.37
C THR A 13 -35.34 17.73 -40.18
N ILE A 14 -35.49 17.70 -41.51
CA ILE A 14 -34.75 18.49 -42.50
C ILE A 14 -35.63 19.65 -42.96
N ILE A 15 -35.12 20.89 -43.00
CA ILE A 15 -35.49 21.87 -44.04
C ILE A 15 -34.23 22.66 -44.46
N ARG A 16 -33.81 22.50 -45.72
CA ARG A 16 -32.84 23.37 -46.42
C ARG A 16 -33.59 24.44 -47.22
N PRO A 17 -32.97 25.61 -47.46
CA PRO A 17 -32.72 25.97 -48.85
C PRO A 17 -31.31 26.50 -49.14
N LYS A 18 -31.00 26.49 -50.45
CA LYS A 18 -29.71 26.55 -51.17
C LYS A 18 -29.18 27.98 -51.38
N ILE A 19 -27.86 28.20 -51.22
CA ILE A 19 -26.98 29.12 -52.00
C ILE A 19 -25.53 28.55 -52.00
N PRO A 20 -24.72 28.63 -53.09
CA PRO A 20 -23.70 27.63 -53.40
C PRO A 20 -22.27 27.91 -52.89
N LEU A 21 -21.62 26.79 -52.57
CA LEU A 21 -20.19 26.47 -52.40
C LEU A 21 -19.15 27.50 -52.86
N ALA A 22 -18.37 28.03 -51.91
CA ALA A 22 -16.91 28.13 -52.00
C ALA A 22 -16.31 28.23 -50.58
N ILE A 23 -15.33 27.37 -50.31
CA ILE A 23 -14.50 27.25 -49.09
C ILE A 23 -15.19 26.52 -47.91
N ALA A 24 -15.02 25.20 -47.89
CA ALA A 24 -15.44 24.28 -46.85
C ALA A 24 -14.36 24.17 -45.75
N TYR A 25 -14.80 24.26 -44.49
CA TYR A 25 -14.36 23.52 -43.28
C TYR A 25 -14.58 24.38 -42.02
N ALA A 26 -15.83 24.57 -41.59
CA ALA A 26 -16.15 25.06 -40.24
C ALA A 26 -17.60 24.76 -39.75
N PRO A 27 -18.07 23.50 -39.63
CA PRO A 27 -19.38 23.25 -39.01
C PRO A 27 -19.32 23.03 -37.49
N LEU A 28 -18.17 22.59 -36.93
CA LEU A 28 -18.08 22.14 -35.53
C LEU A 28 -17.74 23.26 -34.53
N THR A 29 -16.96 24.27 -34.94
CA THR A 29 -16.57 25.39 -34.05
C THR A 29 -17.75 26.30 -33.71
N LEU A 30 -18.70 26.47 -34.64
CA LEU A 30 -19.87 27.34 -34.44
C LEU A 30 -20.86 26.75 -33.41
N ILE A 31 -21.03 25.43 -33.41
CA ILE A 31 -21.96 24.74 -32.50
C ILE A 31 -21.43 24.77 -31.05
N TYR A 32 -20.12 24.61 -30.85
CA TYR A 32 -19.47 24.73 -29.54
C TYR A 32 -19.44 26.16 -28.99
N PHE A 33 -19.24 27.17 -29.86
CA PHE A 33 -19.27 28.58 -29.43
C PHE A 33 -20.66 29.02 -28.95
N VAL A 34 -21.74 28.54 -29.59
CA VAL A 34 -23.12 28.88 -29.20
C VAL A 34 -23.50 28.23 -27.87
N THR A 35 -23.05 27.00 -27.59
CA THR A 35 -23.38 26.27 -26.34
C THR A 35 -22.58 26.76 -25.13
N LEU A 36 -21.29 27.16 -25.28
CA LEU A 36 -20.54 27.70 -24.14
C LEU A 36 -21.07 29.07 -23.66
N TRP A 37 -21.60 29.89 -24.58
CA TRP A 37 -22.10 31.24 -24.28
C TRP A 37 -23.36 31.27 -23.41
N GLU A 38 -24.16 30.21 -23.44
CA GLU A 38 -25.34 30.08 -22.59
C GLU A 38 -25.01 29.59 -21.17
N VAL A 39 -23.89 28.86 -20.99
CA VAL A 39 -23.49 28.26 -19.71
C VAL A 39 -22.62 29.19 -18.87
N LEU A 40 -21.75 29.99 -19.51
CA LEU A 40 -20.79 30.89 -18.85
C LEU A 40 -21.38 31.75 -17.71
N PRO A 41 -22.58 32.36 -17.82
CA PRO A 41 -23.17 33.19 -16.76
C PRO A 41 -23.57 32.42 -15.50
N HIS A 42 -23.76 31.11 -15.62
CA HIS A 42 -24.18 30.18 -14.56
C HIS A 42 -23.01 29.48 -13.87
N LEU A 43 -21.76 29.77 -14.28
CA LEU A 43 -20.58 29.26 -13.61
C LEU A 43 -20.33 29.99 -12.28
N ASP A 44 -19.83 29.24 -11.29
CA ASP A 44 -19.48 29.73 -9.96
C ASP A 44 -18.24 30.66 -10.03
N GLN A 45 -18.51 31.95 -10.27
CA GLN A 45 -17.52 33.02 -10.32
C GLN A 45 -16.95 33.34 -8.92
N TYR A 46 -15.65 33.64 -8.83
CA TYR A 46 -14.97 33.98 -7.58
C TYR A 46 -15.58 35.16 -6.84
N ARG A 47 -15.97 36.21 -7.56
CA ARG A 47 -16.68 37.37 -6.99
C ARG A 47 -18.07 37.01 -6.44
N ARG A 48 -18.57 35.81 -6.71
CA ARG A 48 -19.83 35.24 -6.20
C ARG A 48 -19.62 34.06 -5.26
N GLY A 49 -18.40 33.85 -4.75
CA GLY A 49 -18.05 32.78 -3.81
C GLY A 49 -17.63 31.46 -4.47
N GLY A 50 -17.48 31.44 -5.79
CA GLY A 50 -17.04 30.28 -6.55
C GLY A 50 -15.51 30.18 -6.76
N PRO A 51 -15.02 29.14 -7.45
CA PRO A 51 -13.57 28.92 -7.63
C PRO A 51 -12.97 29.64 -8.84
N ILE A 52 -13.78 30.26 -9.72
CA ILE A 52 -13.28 30.79 -11.01
C ILE A 52 -12.76 32.22 -10.87
N ILE A 53 -11.44 32.39 -10.92
CA ILE A 53 -10.74 33.68 -10.72
C ILE A 53 -10.38 34.42 -12.02
N ALA A 54 -10.37 33.73 -13.17
CA ALA A 54 -10.03 34.30 -14.46
C ALA A 54 -10.65 33.48 -15.60
N VAL A 55 -10.87 34.11 -16.75
CA VAL A 55 -11.42 33.50 -17.97
C VAL A 55 -10.51 33.85 -19.15
N GLN A 56 -9.89 32.84 -19.76
CA GLN A 56 -9.19 33.01 -21.03
C GLN A 56 -10.21 33.11 -22.16
N ILE A 57 -10.16 34.21 -22.91
CA ILE A 57 -11.16 34.55 -23.93
C ILE A 57 -10.69 34.25 -25.35
N GLU A 58 -9.38 34.12 -25.57
CA GLU A 58 -8.81 33.63 -26.83
C GLU A 58 -7.39 33.07 -26.65
N ASN A 59 -7.02 32.09 -27.47
CA ASN A 59 -5.71 31.52 -27.69
C ASN A 59 -5.14 31.94 -29.06
N GLU A 60 -3.86 32.32 -29.15
CA GLU A 60 -3.15 32.66 -30.41
C GLU A 60 -3.71 33.86 -31.20
N TYR A 61 -4.30 34.87 -30.52
CA TYR A 61 -5.00 35.98 -31.18
C TYR A 61 -4.15 36.73 -32.24
N GLY A 62 -2.87 37.03 -31.95
CA GLY A 62 -1.97 37.74 -32.86
C GLY A 62 -1.48 36.90 -34.04
N SER A 63 -1.69 35.59 -34.00
CA SER A 63 -1.28 34.65 -35.05
C SER A 63 -2.28 34.58 -36.22
N TYR A 64 -3.55 34.93 -35.99
CA TYR A 64 -4.63 34.78 -37.00
C TYR A 64 -5.07 36.08 -37.71
N TYR A 65 -4.38 37.22 -37.52
CA TYR A 65 -4.74 38.53 -38.12
C TYR A 65 -6.24 38.88 -37.95
N MET A 66 -6.83 38.52 -36.81
CA MET A 66 -8.25 38.75 -36.50
C MET A 66 -8.59 40.25 -36.51
N ASP A 67 -9.84 40.60 -36.84
CA ASP A 67 -10.32 42.00 -36.81
C ASP A 67 -10.08 42.60 -35.42
N LYS A 68 -9.52 43.82 -35.38
CA LYS A 68 -9.27 44.58 -34.14
C LYS A 68 -10.55 44.81 -33.33
N LYS A 69 -11.72 44.74 -33.94
CA LYS A 69 -13.03 44.87 -33.27
C LYS A 69 -13.50 43.58 -32.59
N TYR A 70 -12.95 42.42 -32.95
CA TYR A 70 -13.38 41.12 -32.42
C TYR A 70 -13.24 41.03 -30.90
N MET A 71 -12.06 41.39 -30.36
CA MET A 71 -11.83 41.32 -28.90
C MET A 71 -12.68 42.32 -28.11
N ALA A 72 -12.96 43.49 -28.69
CA ALA A 72 -13.86 44.46 -28.09
C ALA A 72 -15.29 43.91 -28.02
N TYR A 73 -15.74 43.22 -29.07
CA TYR A 73 -17.03 42.54 -29.10
C TYR A 73 -17.11 41.41 -28.06
N VAL A 74 -16.12 40.51 -28.02
CA VAL A 74 -16.06 39.39 -27.06
C VAL A 74 -16.08 39.90 -25.62
N LYS A 75 -15.25 40.92 -25.31
CA LYS A 75 -15.24 41.56 -24.00
C LYS A 75 -16.60 42.16 -23.64
N MET A 76 -17.21 42.94 -24.54
CA MET A 76 -18.51 43.58 -24.29
C MET A 76 -19.60 42.52 -24.07
N ALA A 77 -19.56 41.42 -24.81
CA ALA A 77 -20.53 40.34 -24.71
C ALA A 77 -20.42 39.49 -23.44
N LEU A 78 -19.21 39.28 -22.91
CA LEU A 78 -18.99 38.58 -21.64
C LEU A 78 -19.39 39.45 -20.45
N VAL A 79 -19.01 40.73 -20.49
CA VAL A 79 -19.39 41.70 -19.45
C VAL A 79 -20.91 41.90 -19.41
N SER A 80 -21.57 42.04 -20.57
CA SER A 80 -23.03 42.21 -20.61
C SER A 80 -23.81 40.98 -20.11
N ARG A 81 -23.16 39.81 -20.05
CA ARG A 81 -23.71 38.56 -19.51
C ARG A 81 -23.28 38.29 -18.06
N GLY A 82 -22.68 39.27 -17.38
CA GLY A 82 -22.39 39.20 -15.96
C GLY A 82 -21.10 38.46 -15.61
N ILE A 83 -20.17 38.27 -16.55
CA ILE A 83 -18.80 37.85 -16.25
C ILE A 83 -18.02 39.05 -15.73
N SER A 84 -17.58 38.97 -14.47
CA SER A 84 -16.87 40.05 -13.79
C SER A 84 -15.43 39.71 -13.41
N GLU A 85 -14.98 38.51 -13.79
CA GLU A 85 -13.62 37.99 -13.52
C GLU A 85 -12.57 38.54 -14.50
N LEU A 86 -11.29 38.30 -14.17
CA LEU A 86 -10.17 38.72 -14.99
C LEU A 86 -10.25 38.07 -16.39
N LEU A 87 -10.36 38.88 -17.44
CA LEU A 87 -10.37 38.40 -18.82
C LEU A 87 -8.95 38.37 -19.38
N MET A 88 -8.55 37.23 -19.94
CA MET A 88 -7.18 36.96 -20.36
C MET A 88 -7.09 36.56 -21.83
N THR A 89 -6.06 37.04 -22.53
CA THR A 89 -5.73 36.60 -23.89
C THR A 89 -4.38 35.88 -23.87
N ALA A 90 -4.21 34.82 -24.64
CA ALA A 90 -2.94 34.14 -24.83
C ALA A 90 -2.45 34.27 -26.29
N ASP A 91 -1.13 34.27 -26.49
CA ASP A 91 -0.50 34.31 -27.81
C ASP A 91 0.89 33.65 -27.78
N ASP A 92 1.43 33.33 -28.95
CA ASP A 92 2.81 32.87 -29.08
C ASP A 92 3.77 34.01 -28.68
N GLY A 93 4.84 33.67 -27.95
CA GLY A 93 5.90 34.58 -27.52
C GLY A 93 6.50 35.40 -28.66
N LEU A 94 6.50 34.87 -29.89
CA LEU A 94 6.95 35.58 -31.09
C LEU A 94 5.97 36.67 -31.57
N ASN A 95 4.67 36.55 -31.24
CA ASN A 95 3.58 37.41 -31.72
C ASN A 95 3.01 38.36 -30.67
N LEU A 96 3.50 38.32 -29.42
CA LEU A 96 3.09 39.16 -28.26
C LEU A 96 2.92 40.68 -28.56
N ARG A 97 3.58 41.22 -29.60
CA ARG A 97 3.47 42.64 -29.95
C ARG A 97 2.20 43.02 -30.75
N LYS A 98 1.39 42.06 -31.23
CA LYS A 98 0.23 42.34 -32.07
C LYS A 98 -1.05 41.78 -31.45
N GLY A 99 -1.80 42.61 -30.71
CA GLY A 99 -3.22 42.33 -30.45
C GLY A 99 -3.71 42.35 -29.00
N HIS A 100 -2.93 42.85 -28.04
CA HIS A 100 -3.36 42.84 -26.64
C HIS A 100 -4.33 43.99 -26.31
N LEU A 101 -5.33 43.70 -25.47
CA LEU A 101 -6.27 44.69 -24.94
C LEU A 101 -5.51 45.74 -24.11
N LYS A 102 -5.64 47.04 -24.46
CA LYS A 102 -5.14 48.12 -23.59
C LYS A 102 -5.98 48.16 -22.31
N ASN A 103 -5.37 47.83 -21.17
CA ASN A 103 -5.98 48.08 -19.86
C ASN A 103 -5.80 49.55 -19.47
N GLY A 104 -6.86 50.17 -18.95
CA GLY A 104 -6.85 51.54 -18.42
C GLY A 104 -6.16 51.70 -17.05
N MET A 105 -5.47 50.66 -16.57
CA MET A 105 -4.71 50.66 -15.32
C MET A 105 -3.35 49.98 -15.54
N GLY A 106 -2.34 50.75 -15.96
CA GLY A 106 -0.91 50.36 -15.85
C GLY A 106 -0.46 49.05 -16.56
N ILE A 107 0.80 48.70 -16.31
CA ILE A 107 1.47 47.48 -16.81
C ILE A 107 0.72 46.26 -16.26
N SER A 108 0.12 45.46 -17.13
CA SER A 108 -0.56 44.21 -16.73
C SER A 108 0.48 43.10 -16.51
N PRO A 109 0.35 42.27 -15.45
CA PRO A 109 1.24 41.14 -15.23
C PRO A 109 1.13 40.14 -16.39
N ILE A 110 2.27 39.66 -16.89
CA ILE A 110 2.34 38.63 -17.93
C ILE A 110 2.14 37.27 -17.26
N LEU A 111 1.04 36.58 -17.58
CA LEU A 111 0.83 35.20 -17.19
C LEU A 111 1.20 34.30 -18.37
N MET A 112 2.20 33.43 -18.20
CA MET A 112 2.53 32.45 -19.23
C MET A 112 1.61 31.24 -19.08
N MET A 113 0.62 31.13 -19.97
CA MET A 113 -0.45 30.14 -19.89
C MET A 113 -0.06 28.76 -20.40
N VAL A 114 0.93 28.68 -21.29
CA VAL A 114 1.31 27.44 -22.00
C VAL A 114 2.81 27.43 -22.21
N TYR A 115 3.49 26.38 -21.74
CA TYR A 115 4.88 26.07 -22.07
C TYR A 115 4.91 24.79 -22.92
N THR A 116 5.32 24.90 -24.18
CA THR A 116 5.47 23.75 -25.10
C THR A 116 6.94 23.58 -25.46
N THR A 117 7.52 22.42 -25.11
CA THR A 117 8.95 22.14 -25.41
C THR A 117 9.22 21.86 -26.88
N LYS A 118 8.19 21.52 -27.68
CA LYS A 118 8.22 21.27 -29.14
C LYS A 118 6.80 21.02 -29.70
N SER A 119 6.68 21.03 -31.03
CA SER A 119 5.46 20.85 -31.83
C SER A 119 4.78 19.47 -31.67
N PHE A 120 3.48 19.41 -31.99
CA PHE A 120 2.58 18.24 -31.89
C PHE A 120 3.10 16.99 -32.63
N ASP A 121 2.80 15.80 -32.08
CA ASP A 121 3.08 14.51 -32.73
C ASP A 121 2.08 14.24 -33.88
N THR A 122 2.58 13.89 -35.07
CA THR A 122 1.75 13.58 -36.25
C THR A 122 1.91 12.13 -36.69
N TRP A 123 0.88 11.56 -37.32
CA TRP A 123 0.92 10.19 -37.81
C TRP A 123 2.07 9.98 -38.82
N GLY A 124 2.87 8.93 -38.60
CA GLY A 124 3.98 8.55 -39.49
C GLY A 124 5.32 9.23 -39.22
N TYR A 125 5.44 10.04 -38.18
CA TYR A 125 6.69 10.71 -37.77
C TYR A 125 7.19 10.22 -36.41
N LEU A 126 8.50 10.33 -36.18
CA LEU A 126 9.11 10.04 -34.89
C LEU A 126 8.56 10.99 -33.83
N ARG A 127 8.32 10.42 -32.64
CA ARG A 127 7.80 11.14 -31.49
C ARG A 127 8.77 12.24 -31.04
N ASN A 128 8.24 13.44 -30.78
CA ASN A 128 9.06 14.53 -30.27
C ASN A 128 9.21 14.41 -28.75
N PHE A 129 10.46 14.39 -28.27
CA PHE A 129 10.78 14.46 -26.84
C PHE A 129 11.32 15.86 -26.50
N GLY A 130 10.79 16.45 -25.42
CA GLY A 130 11.35 17.64 -24.78
C GLY A 130 12.56 17.26 -23.90
N ASP A 131 13.51 18.18 -23.74
CA ASP A 131 14.63 18.01 -22.81
C ASP A 131 14.17 18.36 -21.38
N PRO A 132 14.15 17.39 -20.44
CA PRO A 132 13.73 17.65 -19.06
C PRO A 132 14.64 18.63 -18.33
N GLN A 133 15.93 18.71 -18.66
CA GLN A 133 16.85 19.65 -18.04
C GLN A 133 16.56 21.08 -18.49
N MET A 134 16.25 21.27 -19.77
CA MET A 134 15.84 22.56 -20.31
C MET A 134 14.52 23.03 -19.69
N LEU A 135 13.53 22.14 -19.57
CA LEU A 135 12.27 22.43 -18.87
C LEU A 135 12.52 22.88 -17.42
N MET A 136 13.33 22.14 -16.66
CA MET A 136 13.62 22.48 -15.27
C MET A 136 14.40 23.80 -15.14
N LYS A 137 15.29 24.09 -16.08
CA LYS A 137 16.00 25.37 -16.15
C LYS A 137 15.02 26.52 -16.42
N ASP A 138 14.15 26.37 -17.41
CA ASP A 138 13.20 27.43 -17.79
C ASP A 138 12.20 27.69 -16.65
N VAL A 139 11.68 26.65 -15.99
CA VAL A 139 10.81 26.79 -14.81
C VAL A 139 11.54 27.51 -13.68
N HIS A 140 12.80 27.19 -13.45
CA HIS A 140 13.61 27.86 -12.42
C HIS A 140 13.81 29.35 -12.73
N GLU A 141 14.16 29.70 -13.97
CA GLU A 141 14.29 31.10 -14.41
C GLU A 141 12.95 31.84 -14.29
N MET A 142 11.83 31.21 -14.63
CA MET A 142 10.50 31.80 -14.50
C MET A 142 10.12 32.11 -13.05
N PHE A 143 10.46 31.23 -12.10
CA PHE A 143 10.28 31.50 -10.67
C PHE A 143 11.14 32.68 -10.19
N ILE A 144 12.39 32.78 -10.64
CA ILE A 144 13.28 33.91 -10.31
C ILE A 144 12.70 35.23 -10.84
N LEU A 145 12.11 35.20 -12.02
CA LEU A 145 11.53 36.38 -12.68
C LEU A 145 10.10 36.72 -12.19
N GLY A 146 9.55 35.94 -11.25
CA GLY A 146 8.23 36.20 -10.65
C GLY A 146 7.05 35.92 -11.58
N PHE A 147 7.21 35.06 -12.58
CA PHE A 147 6.10 34.63 -13.44
C PHE A 147 5.21 33.62 -12.73
N SER A 148 3.90 33.79 -12.91
CA SER A 148 2.94 32.70 -12.68
C SER A 148 2.88 31.83 -13.93
N PHE A 149 2.89 30.50 -13.79
CA PHE A 149 2.87 29.55 -14.90
C PHE A 149 1.73 28.54 -14.75
N ASN A 150 1.21 28.06 -15.88
CA ASN A 150 0.25 26.97 -15.97
C ASN A 150 0.84 25.86 -16.88
N PHE A 151 0.86 24.61 -16.40
CA PHE A 151 1.25 23.46 -17.21
C PHE A 151 0.07 22.99 -18.06
N TYR A 152 0.05 23.43 -19.31
CA TYR A 152 -0.88 22.92 -20.31
C TYR A 152 -0.59 21.43 -20.58
N MET A 153 -1.59 20.56 -20.37
CA MET A 153 -1.48 19.09 -20.44
C MET A 153 -0.49 18.48 -19.44
N PHE A 154 -0.72 18.72 -18.14
CA PHE A 154 0.01 18.06 -17.03
C PHE A 154 -0.09 16.52 -17.06
N HIS A 155 -1.15 15.97 -17.65
CA HIS A 155 -1.31 14.55 -17.94
C HIS A 155 -1.63 14.38 -19.43
N GLY A 156 -1.11 13.31 -20.04
CA GLY A 156 -1.43 12.93 -21.40
C GLY A 156 -2.93 12.73 -21.61
N GLY A 157 -3.46 13.12 -22.77
CA GLY A 157 -4.88 13.04 -23.10
C GLY A 157 -5.16 12.15 -24.31
N THR A 158 -6.40 11.67 -24.44
CA THR A 158 -6.90 11.00 -25.65
C THR A 158 -7.99 11.86 -26.29
N ASN A 159 -7.85 12.17 -27.58
CA ASN A 159 -8.92 12.79 -28.35
C ASN A 159 -9.95 11.71 -28.69
N PHE A 160 -11.12 11.74 -28.05
CA PHE A 160 -12.21 10.77 -28.30
C PHE A 160 -13.02 11.15 -29.54
N GLY A 161 -13.35 10.19 -30.39
CA GLY A 161 -14.18 10.40 -31.59
C GLY A 161 -13.48 11.18 -32.71
N PHE A 162 -14.22 11.99 -33.47
CA PHE A 162 -13.71 12.76 -34.63
C PHE A 162 -13.06 14.11 -34.25
N ILE A 163 -12.58 14.26 -33.02
CA ILE A 163 -12.11 15.55 -32.43
C ILE A 163 -10.59 15.77 -32.69
N GLY A 164 -10.00 15.06 -33.66
CA GLY A 164 -8.58 15.19 -34.00
C GLY A 164 -8.28 16.43 -34.86
N GLY A 165 -7.27 17.20 -34.48
CA GLY A 165 -6.72 18.29 -35.29
C GLY A 165 -5.77 17.79 -36.39
N ALA A 166 -5.44 18.66 -37.35
CA ALA A 166 -4.42 18.39 -38.37
C ALA A 166 -3.53 19.61 -38.57
N GLN A 167 -2.24 19.40 -38.76
CA GLN A 167 -1.31 20.46 -39.12
C GLN A 167 -1.30 20.65 -40.63
N SER A 168 -1.41 21.91 -41.09
CA SER A 168 -1.20 22.27 -42.49
C SER A 168 0.22 22.80 -42.66
N SER A 169 1.11 21.96 -43.20
CA SER A 169 2.39 22.42 -43.73
C SER A 169 2.74 21.60 -44.97
N ASN A 170 2.52 22.15 -46.17
CA ASN A 170 2.72 21.55 -47.50
C ASN A 170 2.12 20.13 -47.77
N ARG A 171 1.59 19.44 -46.76
CA ARG A 171 0.84 18.18 -46.75
C ARG A 171 -0.10 18.17 -45.54
N TYR A 172 -1.24 17.51 -45.66
CA TYR A 172 -2.20 17.34 -44.57
C TYR A 172 -1.70 16.24 -43.62
N LEU A 173 -1.33 16.60 -42.39
CA LEU A 173 -0.81 15.67 -41.40
C LEU A 173 -1.75 15.62 -40.19
N PRO A 174 -2.54 14.54 -40.01
CA PRO A 174 -3.38 14.39 -38.83
C PRO A 174 -2.51 14.23 -37.58
N VAL A 175 -2.95 14.85 -36.48
CA VAL A 175 -2.32 14.73 -35.17
C VAL A 175 -2.69 13.37 -34.55
N VAL A 176 -1.78 12.78 -33.77
CA VAL A 176 -2.04 11.51 -33.07
C VAL A 176 -3.20 11.65 -32.08
N THR A 177 -3.97 10.58 -31.88
CA THR A 177 -5.18 10.59 -31.06
C THR A 177 -4.91 10.34 -29.57
N SER A 178 -3.70 9.93 -29.20
CA SER A 178 -3.28 9.69 -27.81
C SER A 178 -1.88 10.25 -27.55
N TYR A 179 -1.72 10.97 -26.44
CA TYR A 179 -0.46 11.48 -25.93
C TYR A 179 -0.11 10.71 -24.65
N ASP A 180 0.91 9.85 -24.65
CA ASP A 180 1.27 9.06 -23.45
C ASP A 180 2.67 9.39 -22.91
N VAL A 181 2.97 9.15 -21.64
CA VAL A 181 4.33 9.37 -21.12
C VAL A 181 5.25 8.23 -21.60
N PRO A 182 6.44 8.49 -22.16
CA PRO A 182 7.29 7.40 -22.66
C PRO A 182 7.83 6.51 -21.52
N PRO A 183 8.06 5.22 -21.79
CA PRO A 183 8.75 4.32 -20.85
C PRO A 183 10.21 4.76 -20.63
N PRO A 184 10.84 4.39 -19.50
CA PRO A 184 12.21 4.80 -19.16
C PRO A 184 13.22 4.30 -20.20
N VAL A 185 14.10 5.20 -20.65
CA VAL A 185 15.19 4.92 -21.58
C VAL A 185 16.27 4.06 -20.88
N PRO A 186 16.89 3.05 -21.53
CA PRO A 186 17.96 2.24 -20.93
C PRO A 186 19.24 3.06 -20.70
N PRO A 187 20.12 2.66 -19.76
CA PRO A 187 21.34 3.40 -19.47
C PRO A 187 22.37 3.19 -20.59
N TYR A 188 22.87 4.30 -21.17
CA TYR A 188 24.10 4.28 -21.96
C TYR A 188 25.33 4.37 -21.04
N PRO A 189 26.48 3.79 -21.44
CA PRO A 189 27.66 3.65 -20.60
C PRO A 189 28.37 5.00 -20.41
N ALA A 190 28.96 5.16 -19.23
CA ALA A 190 29.73 6.33 -18.85
C ALA A 190 31.04 6.40 -19.66
N GLU A 191 31.17 7.44 -20.48
CA GLU A 191 32.47 8.00 -20.86
C GLU A 191 32.49 9.48 -20.47
N GLY A 192 33.58 9.87 -19.82
CA GLY A 192 33.65 11.01 -18.91
C GLY A 192 33.63 12.39 -19.56
N LEU A 193 33.06 13.34 -18.81
CA LEU A 193 33.32 14.76 -18.94
C LEU A 193 33.42 15.36 -17.54
N HIS A 194 34.66 15.63 -17.12
CA HIS A 194 34.99 16.46 -15.97
C HIS A 194 34.46 17.88 -16.18
N VAL A 195 33.75 18.43 -15.20
CA VAL A 195 33.52 19.88 -15.08
C VAL A 195 33.71 20.28 -13.62
N ASP A 196 34.97 20.20 -13.17
CA ASP A 196 35.51 21.11 -12.16
C ASP A 196 36.19 22.24 -12.93
N SER A 197 35.65 23.46 -12.88
CA SER A 197 36.37 24.75 -13.06
C SER A 197 35.46 25.87 -13.60
N TRP A 198 34.54 26.39 -12.78
CA TRP A 198 33.95 27.72 -13.04
C TRP A 198 33.82 28.49 -11.72
N LEU A 199 34.96 28.68 -11.06
CA LEU A 199 35.21 29.72 -10.08
C LEU A 199 36.61 30.26 -10.39
N ASP A 200 36.68 31.58 -10.48
CA ASP A 200 37.86 32.45 -10.58
C ASP A 200 38.39 32.88 -11.96
N SER A 201 38.49 34.21 -12.06
CA SER A 201 39.37 35.06 -12.89
C SER A 201 38.82 35.66 -14.21
N ALA A 202 38.34 36.91 -14.11
CA ALA A 202 38.76 38.03 -14.96
C ALA A 202 38.22 39.38 -14.44
N VAL A 203 39.08 40.13 -13.75
CA VAL A 203 39.14 41.61 -13.63
C VAL A 203 40.39 41.99 -14.46
N VAL A 204 40.57 43.08 -15.21
CA VAL A 204 40.40 44.54 -15.07
C VAL A 204 40.47 45.15 -16.50
N ASP A 205 39.80 46.25 -16.88
CA ASP A 205 40.22 47.68 -16.93
C ASP A 205 39.15 48.41 -17.79
N GLY A 206 38.75 49.68 -17.67
CA GLY A 206 39.13 50.84 -16.87
C GLY A 206 38.36 52.09 -17.41
N GLU A 207 38.16 53.10 -16.56
CA GLU A 207 37.75 54.52 -16.79
C GLU A 207 36.30 54.84 -17.27
N GLU A 208 35.40 55.33 -16.40
CA GLU A 208 35.19 56.69 -15.82
C GLU A 208 34.58 57.75 -16.76
N VAL A 209 33.33 58.19 -16.48
CA VAL A 209 32.93 59.62 -16.43
C VAL A 209 31.82 59.84 -15.38
N PHE A 210 32.12 60.77 -14.45
CA PHE A 210 31.34 61.45 -13.38
C PHE A 210 29.98 62.06 -13.83
N CYS A 211 28.99 62.47 -12.99
CA CYS A 211 29.08 63.26 -11.76
C CYS A 211 27.71 63.38 -11.00
N LYS A 212 27.74 63.06 -9.70
CA LYS A 212 27.23 63.81 -8.51
C LYS A 212 25.88 64.57 -8.45
N CYS A 213 25.13 64.19 -7.38
CA CYS A 213 24.61 65.01 -6.27
C CYS A 213 23.11 65.40 -6.19
N LEU A 214 22.66 65.38 -4.91
CA LEU A 214 21.44 65.93 -4.26
C LEU A 214 20.19 65.03 -4.25
N SER A 215 19.46 64.82 -3.15
CA SER A 215 19.62 65.25 -1.75
C SER A 215 18.56 64.54 -0.88
N TRP A 216 18.91 64.32 0.38
CA TRP A 216 18.19 63.76 1.52
C TRP A 216 16.96 64.58 2.02
N LYS A 217 16.10 65.10 1.13
CA LYS A 217 14.97 65.99 1.49
C LYS A 217 13.59 65.55 0.99
N ARG A 218 13.25 64.26 1.12
CA ARG A 218 11.85 63.79 1.13
C ARG A 218 11.58 62.72 2.20
N MET A 219 12.41 62.69 3.25
CA MET A 219 12.13 61.98 4.49
C MET A 219 11.56 62.95 5.53
N MET A 220 10.41 62.57 6.10
CA MET A 220 9.79 63.07 7.33
C MET A 220 9.04 64.41 7.25
N ALA A 221 7.70 64.31 7.20
CA ALA A 221 6.81 64.76 8.28
C ALA A 221 5.40 65.09 7.73
N LEU A 222 4.49 64.13 7.84
CA LEU A 222 3.12 64.40 8.28
C LEU A 222 2.85 63.42 9.43
N PHE A 223 3.07 63.97 10.63
CA PHE A 223 2.99 63.36 11.94
C PHE A 223 1.54 63.37 12.48
N PHE A 224 1.19 62.29 13.22
CA PHE A 224 0.18 62.15 14.30
C PHE A 224 -1.32 62.32 13.98
N LEU A 225 -2.14 61.24 13.98
CA LEU A 225 -2.90 60.56 15.08
C LEU A 225 -4.09 61.39 15.65
N PRO A 226 -5.26 60.82 16.08
CA PRO A 226 -5.37 59.54 16.83
C PRO A 226 -6.69 58.68 16.77
N LEU A 227 -6.64 57.48 17.39
CA LEU A 227 -7.70 56.77 18.18
C LEU A 227 -8.98 56.27 17.43
N VAL A 228 -9.40 54.98 17.38
CA VAL A 228 -9.86 54.05 18.46
C VAL A 228 -10.28 52.68 17.83
N LEU A 229 -9.99 51.55 18.52
CA LEU A 229 -10.59 50.17 18.45
C LEU A 229 -10.56 49.39 17.11
N SER A 230 -9.65 48.44 16.91
CA SER A 230 -9.73 47.01 17.30
C SER A 230 -10.90 46.20 16.69
N GLY A 231 -10.60 45.37 15.70
CA GLY A 231 -11.50 44.29 15.26
C GLY A 231 -11.10 43.65 13.93
N LEU A 232 -10.51 42.45 14.03
CA LEU A 232 -10.33 41.42 12.99
C LEU A 232 -9.03 41.49 12.15
N ALA A 233 -8.09 40.62 12.53
CA ALA A 233 -6.81 40.33 11.89
C ALA A 233 -6.97 39.53 10.56
N PRO A 234 -5.99 39.57 9.64
CA PRO A 234 -6.02 38.85 8.37
C PRO A 234 -5.59 37.38 8.50
N LEU A 235 -6.36 36.48 7.85
CA LEU A 235 -6.21 35.02 7.84
C LEU A 235 -5.00 34.46 7.04
N SER A 236 -4.14 35.28 6.45
CA SER A 236 -3.15 34.79 5.47
C SER A 236 -1.75 34.49 6.01
N GLU A 237 -1.37 34.99 7.21
CA GLU A 237 -0.04 34.73 7.78
C GLU A 237 0.07 33.40 8.54
N TYR A 238 -1.05 32.72 8.84
CA TYR A 238 -1.05 31.49 9.65
C TYR A 238 -0.66 30.20 8.87
N ARG A 239 -0.68 30.22 7.53
CA ARG A 239 -0.51 29.00 6.71
C ARG A 239 0.94 28.51 6.56
N ASP A 240 1.95 29.37 6.76
CA ASP A 240 3.37 29.01 6.61
C ASP A 240 4.11 28.77 7.94
N ASP A 241 3.48 29.08 9.07
CA ASP A 241 4.11 29.00 10.40
C ASP A 241 4.07 27.59 11.02
N MET A 242 3.25 26.67 10.49
CA MET A 242 3.03 25.33 11.06
C MET A 242 4.21 24.35 10.88
N LEU A 243 5.00 24.51 9.81
CA LEU A 243 6.12 23.62 9.47
C LEU A 243 7.47 24.34 9.59
N LYS A 244 7.73 24.96 10.76
CA LYS A 244 9.03 25.57 11.07
C LYS A 244 10.14 24.51 11.23
N LEU A 245 11.33 24.87 10.74
CA LEU A 245 12.57 24.09 10.81
C LEU A 245 12.91 23.65 12.23
N SER A 246 13.20 22.35 12.42
CA SER A 246 13.83 21.82 13.62
C SER A 246 15.36 21.80 13.41
N ALA A 247 16.10 22.67 14.07
CA ALA A 247 17.56 22.77 13.93
C ALA A 247 18.35 21.87 14.91
N ALA A 248 17.67 21.08 15.74
CA ALA A 248 18.30 20.30 16.80
C ALA A 248 18.70 18.90 16.32
N ARG A 249 19.97 18.53 16.53
CA ARG A 249 20.41 17.14 16.50
C ARG A 249 19.80 16.39 17.69
N PHE A 250 19.44 15.14 17.48
CA PHE A 250 18.78 14.33 18.49
C PHE A 250 19.77 13.54 19.35
N SER A 251 19.59 13.51 20.66
CA SER A 251 20.39 12.70 21.59
C SER A 251 19.50 11.75 22.37
N TRP A 252 19.39 10.50 21.90
CA TRP A 252 18.58 9.46 22.56
C TRP A 252 19.40 8.51 23.42
N SER A 253 20.72 8.68 23.50
CA SER A 253 21.62 7.71 24.14
C SER A 253 21.37 7.51 25.64
N HIS A 254 20.68 8.43 26.30
CA HIS A 254 20.27 8.36 27.71
C HIS A 254 18.79 7.96 27.89
N LEU A 255 17.97 8.05 26.83
CA LEU A 255 16.54 7.74 26.85
C LEU A 255 16.28 6.33 26.32
N THR A 256 16.89 5.34 26.96
CA THR A 256 16.71 3.91 26.62
C THR A 256 16.06 3.16 27.78
N PRO A 257 15.38 2.02 27.52
CA PRO A 257 14.75 1.21 28.58
C PRO A 257 15.66 0.89 29.76
N LEU A 258 16.94 0.59 29.50
CA LEU A 258 17.89 0.22 30.56
C LEU A 258 18.40 1.42 31.38
N LYS A 259 18.35 2.64 30.84
CA LYS A 259 18.89 3.84 31.48
C LYS A 259 17.84 4.66 32.22
N LEU A 260 16.62 4.73 31.69
CA LEU A 260 15.49 5.36 32.38
C LEU A 260 14.93 4.41 33.44
N LYS A 261 15.39 4.57 34.68
CA LYS A 261 14.94 3.77 35.84
C LYS A 261 13.77 4.41 36.58
N ASP A 262 13.76 5.74 36.68
CA ASP A 262 12.66 6.49 37.28
C ASP A 262 11.58 6.69 36.21
N ARG A 263 10.49 5.94 36.33
CA ARG A 263 9.44 5.84 35.31
C ARG A 263 8.10 6.22 35.91
N SER A 264 7.73 7.48 35.76
CA SER A 264 6.55 8.03 36.42
C SER A 264 5.56 8.69 35.47
N VAL A 265 6.04 9.21 34.34
CA VAL A 265 5.21 9.95 33.37
C VAL A 265 5.02 9.17 32.07
N GLY A 266 6.08 8.49 31.60
CA GLY A 266 6.03 7.81 30.30
C GLY A 266 6.05 8.77 29.11
N LEU A 267 5.47 8.32 28.00
CA LEU A 267 5.36 9.10 26.77
C LEU A 267 4.19 10.08 26.88
N SER A 268 4.48 11.37 26.71
CA SER A 268 3.49 12.44 26.79
C SER A 268 3.72 13.50 25.72
N THR A 269 2.88 14.53 25.71
CA THR A 269 2.92 15.63 24.75
C THR A 269 3.17 16.95 25.47
N ASP A 270 4.02 17.81 24.91
CA ASP A 270 4.30 19.15 25.45
C ASP A 270 4.39 20.17 24.30
N ILE A 271 4.25 21.46 24.61
CA ILE A 271 4.19 22.55 23.63
C ILE A 271 5.31 23.55 23.93
N ASN A 272 6.09 23.88 22.90
CA ASN A 272 7.16 24.87 23.08
C ASN A 272 6.62 26.30 23.09
N ALA A 273 7.48 27.28 23.41
CA ALA A 273 7.12 28.71 23.43
C ALA A 273 6.61 29.26 22.08
N GLN A 274 6.81 28.53 20.97
CA GLN A 274 6.31 28.88 19.64
C GLN A 274 4.98 28.19 19.29
N GLY A 275 4.33 27.50 20.24
CA GLY A 275 3.06 26.80 20.03
C GLY A 275 3.18 25.47 19.30
N LYS A 276 4.39 24.92 19.14
CA LYS A 276 4.62 23.63 18.46
C LYS A 276 4.65 22.49 19.46
N ALA A 277 3.74 21.54 19.28
CA ALA A 277 3.69 20.31 20.06
C ALA A 277 4.81 19.33 19.70
N TYR A 278 5.34 18.62 20.69
CA TYR A 278 6.35 17.57 20.56
C TYR A 278 6.12 16.46 21.60
N PHE A 279 6.67 15.27 21.37
CA PHE A 279 6.62 14.21 22.38
C PHE A 279 7.65 14.45 23.48
N THR A 280 7.34 14.03 24.70
CA THR A 280 8.34 13.86 25.76
C THR A 280 8.31 12.43 26.28
N LEU A 281 9.44 11.93 26.73
CA LEU A 281 9.57 10.66 27.43
C LEU A 281 10.21 10.95 28.79
N GLU A 282 9.46 10.75 29.86
CA GLU A 282 9.86 11.15 31.22
C GLU A 282 10.28 12.65 31.28
N GLY A 283 9.48 13.53 30.66
CA GLY A 283 9.73 14.98 30.58
C GLY A 283 10.85 15.41 29.64
N HIS A 284 11.62 14.47 29.07
CA HIS A 284 12.65 14.80 28.10
C HIS A 284 12.06 14.81 26.70
N LYS A 285 12.28 15.89 25.94
CA LYS A 285 11.86 15.96 24.53
C LYS A 285 12.30 14.71 23.78
N PHE A 286 11.38 14.07 23.07
CA PHE A 286 11.53 12.79 22.40
C PHE A 286 10.97 12.85 20.96
N MET A 287 11.59 12.15 20.02
CA MET A 287 11.05 11.94 18.68
C MET A 287 11.09 10.45 18.40
N ILE A 288 9.94 9.88 18.07
CA ILE A 288 9.84 8.46 17.78
C ILE A 288 10.38 8.24 16.36
N VAL A 289 11.43 7.42 16.28
CA VAL A 289 12.00 6.90 15.04
C VAL A 289 11.74 5.39 15.09
N GLY A 290 10.54 5.03 14.63
CA GLY A 290 9.97 3.69 14.71
C GLY A 290 10.19 2.86 13.45
N GLY A 291 10.32 1.55 13.61
CA GLY A 291 10.32 0.61 12.49
C GLY A 291 9.45 -0.61 12.81
N SER A 292 8.58 -0.97 11.87
CA SER A 292 7.70 -2.15 12.02
C SER A 292 8.47 -3.43 11.70
N ILE A 293 8.46 -4.36 12.64
CA ILE A 293 8.97 -5.72 12.51
C ILE A 293 7.97 -6.66 13.19
N HIS A 294 7.35 -7.56 12.43
CA HIS A 294 6.37 -8.49 12.97
C HIS A 294 7.04 -9.76 13.48
N TYR A 295 6.97 -10.00 14.79
CA TYR A 295 7.62 -11.17 15.40
C TYR A 295 7.12 -12.50 14.82
N PHE A 296 5.84 -12.56 14.44
CA PHE A 296 5.20 -13.72 13.81
C PHE A 296 5.61 -13.98 12.35
N ARG A 297 6.38 -13.08 11.71
CA ARG A 297 6.94 -13.25 10.36
C ARG A 297 8.45 -13.52 10.35
N VAL A 298 9.08 -13.58 11.53
CA VAL A 298 10.53 -13.75 11.69
C VAL A 298 10.78 -14.90 12.65
N PRO A 299 11.60 -15.92 12.29
CA PRO A 299 11.96 -16.98 13.24
C PRO A 299 12.52 -16.41 14.55
N ARG A 300 12.16 -17.02 15.69
CA ARG A 300 12.53 -16.55 17.03
C ARG A 300 14.03 -16.30 17.18
N GLU A 301 14.84 -17.20 16.63
CA GLU A 301 16.30 -17.18 16.65
C GLU A 301 16.89 -15.94 15.95
N TYR A 302 16.10 -15.32 15.06
CA TYR A 302 16.48 -14.17 14.27
C TYR A 302 15.94 -12.84 14.77
N TRP A 303 15.02 -12.81 15.75
CA TRP A 303 14.52 -11.57 16.34
C TRP A 303 15.66 -10.64 16.78
N LYS A 304 16.67 -11.19 17.47
CA LYS A 304 17.81 -10.40 17.96
C LYS A 304 18.58 -9.74 16.82
N ASP A 305 18.83 -10.47 15.73
CA ASP A 305 19.53 -9.92 14.57
C ASP A 305 18.73 -8.78 13.93
N ARG A 306 17.43 -8.98 13.69
CA ARG A 306 16.59 -7.96 13.04
C ARG A 306 16.47 -6.70 13.90
N LEU A 307 16.27 -6.86 15.21
CA LEU A 307 16.21 -5.74 16.16
C LEU A 307 17.55 -5.00 16.31
N LEU A 308 18.69 -5.72 16.29
CA LEU A 308 20.01 -5.09 16.29
C LEU A 308 20.25 -4.28 15.01
N LYS A 309 19.79 -4.76 13.85
CA LYS A 309 19.87 -4.00 12.59
C LYS A 309 18.98 -2.76 12.62
N LEU A 310 17.79 -2.85 13.20
CA LEU A 310 16.92 -1.69 13.46
C LEU A 310 17.62 -0.64 14.32
N GLN A 311 18.14 -1.05 15.48
CA GLN A 311 18.88 -0.16 16.39
C GLN A 311 20.11 0.45 15.72
N ALA A 312 20.90 -0.36 15.01
CA ALA A 312 22.08 0.11 14.31
C ALA A 312 21.72 1.13 13.22
N CYS A 313 20.59 0.99 12.53
CA CYS A 313 20.16 1.98 11.54
C CYS A 313 19.87 3.37 12.15
N GLY A 314 19.66 3.45 13.46
CA GLY A 314 19.43 4.70 14.21
C GLY A 314 18.00 4.84 14.74
N PHE A 315 17.23 3.76 14.73
CA PHE A 315 15.87 3.71 15.25
C PHE A 315 15.91 3.50 16.76
N ASN A 316 14.95 4.11 17.45
CA ASN A 316 14.83 4.03 18.91
C ASN A 316 13.60 3.23 19.37
N THR A 317 12.71 2.87 18.44
CA THR A 317 11.44 2.22 18.74
C THR A 317 11.17 1.13 17.72
N VAL A 318 10.68 -0.03 18.18
CA VAL A 318 10.11 -1.08 17.32
C VAL A 318 8.60 -1.08 17.47
N THR A 319 7.90 -1.32 16.37
CA THR A 319 6.44 -1.44 16.34
C THR A 319 6.06 -2.85 15.89
N THR A 320 5.06 -3.45 16.52
CA THR A 320 4.52 -4.73 16.06
C THR A 320 3.01 -4.85 16.29
N TYR A 321 2.33 -5.47 15.34
CA TYR A 321 0.98 -6.00 15.53
C TYR A 321 0.97 -7.28 16.37
N ILE A 322 -0.21 -7.65 16.87
CA ILE A 322 -0.48 -8.91 17.57
C ILE A 322 -1.59 -9.66 16.81
N PRO A 323 -1.30 -10.79 16.15
CA PRO A 323 -2.24 -11.49 15.29
C PRO A 323 -3.15 -12.41 16.11
N TRP A 324 -4.35 -11.94 16.45
CA TRP A 324 -5.31 -12.69 17.27
C TRP A 324 -5.57 -14.10 16.70
N ASN A 325 -5.75 -14.24 15.39
CA ASN A 325 -5.97 -15.51 14.70
C ASN A 325 -4.85 -16.54 14.92
N LEU A 326 -3.61 -16.13 15.16
CA LEU A 326 -2.51 -17.06 15.43
C LEU A 326 -2.44 -17.42 16.91
N HIS A 327 -2.76 -16.48 17.80
CA HIS A 327 -2.82 -16.74 19.23
C HIS A 327 -4.01 -17.59 19.64
N GLU A 328 -5.17 -17.43 18.99
CA GLU A 328 -6.42 -18.12 19.34
C GLU A 328 -7.04 -18.79 18.10
N GLN A 329 -6.29 -19.70 17.48
CA GLN A 329 -6.79 -20.49 16.34
C GLN A 329 -8.04 -21.32 16.70
N GLU A 330 -8.13 -21.76 17.95
CA GLU A 330 -9.29 -22.45 18.52
C GLU A 330 -9.85 -21.60 19.65
N ARG A 331 -11.16 -21.36 19.65
CA ARG A 331 -11.82 -20.49 20.63
C ARG A 331 -11.52 -20.97 22.05
N GLY A 332 -10.99 -20.07 22.88
CA GLY A 332 -10.58 -20.31 24.26
C GLY A 332 -9.18 -20.93 24.44
N THR A 333 -8.44 -21.22 23.36
CA THR A 333 -7.11 -21.84 23.43
C THR A 333 -6.04 -20.90 22.91
N PHE A 334 -5.21 -20.39 23.82
CA PHE A 334 -4.21 -19.37 23.53
C PHE A 334 -2.78 -19.92 23.42
N ASP A 335 -2.07 -19.58 22.35
CA ASP A 335 -0.64 -19.90 22.14
C ASP A 335 0.24 -18.65 22.14
N PHE A 336 1.24 -18.65 23.03
CA PHE A 336 2.28 -17.62 23.14
C PHE A 336 3.66 -18.28 23.20
N SER A 337 3.84 -19.41 22.52
CA SER A 337 5.10 -20.16 22.48
C SER A 337 5.89 -19.87 21.19
N GLU A 338 7.17 -20.23 21.17
CA GLU A 338 8.00 -20.22 19.95
C GLU A 338 8.02 -18.84 19.25
N ILE A 339 7.52 -18.78 18.01
CA ILE A 339 7.41 -17.57 17.18
C ILE A 339 6.25 -16.66 17.62
N LEU A 340 5.37 -17.11 18.51
CA LEU A 340 4.23 -16.35 19.03
C LEU A 340 4.46 -15.79 20.45
N ASP A 341 5.65 -15.98 21.01
CA ASP A 341 6.01 -15.48 22.34
C ASP A 341 6.29 -13.97 22.33
N LEU A 342 5.20 -13.22 22.44
CA LEU A 342 5.18 -11.75 22.49
C LEU A 342 6.02 -11.20 23.65
N GLU A 343 5.92 -11.80 24.83
CA GLU A 343 6.59 -11.33 26.05
C GLU A 343 8.11 -11.39 25.89
N ALA A 344 8.64 -12.49 25.34
CA ALA A 344 10.06 -12.61 25.05
C ALA A 344 10.52 -11.66 23.94
N TYR A 345 9.72 -11.45 22.90
CA TYR A 345 10.05 -10.50 21.82
C TYR A 345 10.17 -9.07 22.35
N VAL A 346 9.18 -8.63 23.15
CA VAL A 346 9.16 -7.29 23.76
C VAL A 346 10.30 -7.13 24.77
N SER A 347 10.55 -8.13 25.60
CA SER A 347 11.67 -8.14 26.54
C SER A 347 13.03 -8.08 25.84
N LEU A 348 13.17 -8.78 24.70
CA LEU A 348 14.37 -8.72 23.88
C LEU A 348 14.58 -7.31 23.30
N ALA A 349 13.54 -6.66 22.78
CA ALA A 349 13.62 -5.28 22.31
C ALA A 349 14.10 -4.33 23.43
N ALA A 350 13.56 -4.48 24.66
CA ALA A 350 14.01 -3.71 25.83
C ALA A 350 15.50 -3.91 26.12
N SER A 351 15.98 -5.17 26.10
CA SER A 351 17.38 -5.51 26.36
C SER A 351 18.35 -4.92 25.32
N LEU A 352 17.86 -4.69 24.11
CA LEU A 352 18.59 -4.05 23.02
C LEU A 352 18.45 -2.53 23.03
N GLY A 353 17.74 -1.95 24.01
CA GLY A 353 17.59 -0.50 24.16
C GLY A 353 16.56 0.13 23.23
N LEU A 354 15.59 -0.66 22.71
CA LEU A 354 14.48 -0.19 21.90
C LEU A 354 13.22 -0.04 22.76
N TRP A 355 12.48 1.05 22.57
CA TRP A 355 11.10 1.17 23.03
C TRP A 355 10.15 0.39 22.13
N VAL A 356 8.94 0.14 22.61
CA VAL A 356 7.94 -0.63 21.87
C VAL A 356 6.63 0.13 21.75
N ILE A 357 6.05 0.11 20.54
CA ILE A 357 4.65 0.47 20.32
C ILE A 357 3.91 -0.81 19.94
N LEU A 358 2.91 -1.18 20.74
CA LEU A 358 2.09 -2.36 20.47
C LEU A 358 0.82 -1.98 19.73
N ARG A 359 0.45 -2.79 18.75
CA ARG A 359 -0.77 -2.62 17.96
C ARG A 359 -1.64 -3.88 18.11
N PRO A 360 -2.35 -4.04 19.25
CA PRO A 360 -2.98 -5.30 19.65
C PRO A 360 -4.21 -5.72 18.83
N GLY A 361 -4.75 -4.83 17.99
CA GLY A 361 -5.97 -5.08 17.22
C GLY A 361 -7.25 -4.68 17.97
N PRO A 362 -8.35 -5.45 17.86
CA PRO A 362 -8.40 -6.88 17.52
C PRO A 362 -8.19 -7.20 16.03
N TYR A 363 -8.50 -6.28 15.14
CA TYR A 363 -8.16 -6.35 13.71
C TYR A 363 -6.87 -5.58 13.44
N ILE A 364 -5.97 -6.16 12.64
CA ILE A 364 -4.65 -5.60 12.34
C ILE A 364 -4.38 -5.39 10.85
N CYS A 365 -5.27 -5.84 9.95
CA CYS A 365 -5.01 -5.88 8.51
C CYS A 365 -3.70 -6.65 8.19
N ALA A 366 -2.61 -5.90 7.98
CA ALA A 366 -1.23 -6.37 7.87
C ALA A 366 -0.99 -7.40 6.76
N GLU A 367 -1.90 -7.52 5.79
CA GLU A 367 -1.92 -8.57 4.78
C GLU A 367 -1.85 -9.99 5.37
N VAL A 368 -2.46 -10.18 6.54
CA VAL A 368 -2.61 -11.48 7.22
C VAL A 368 -4.03 -12.00 7.02
N ASP A 369 -4.21 -13.32 6.98
CA ASP A 369 -5.53 -13.97 6.86
C ASP A 369 -6.58 -13.30 7.78
N LEU A 370 -7.68 -12.86 7.17
CA LEU A 370 -8.82 -12.17 7.82
C LEU A 370 -8.41 -10.93 8.64
N GLY A 371 -7.31 -10.28 8.27
CA GLY A 371 -6.79 -9.12 8.99
C GLY A 371 -6.38 -9.44 10.42
N GLY A 372 -5.98 -10.68 10.69
CA GLY A 372 -5.61 -11.18 12.01
C GLY A 372 -6.79 -11.57 12.89
N LEU A 373 -8.04 -11.54 12.41
CA LEU A 373 -9.20 -12.04 13.15
C LEU A 373 -9.32 -13.56 13.03
N PRO A 374 -9.63 -14.31 14.10
CA PRO A 374 -9.81 -15.76 14.00
C PRO A 374 -10.98 -16.16 13.09
N SER A 375 -10.78 -17.17 12.25
CA SER A 375 -11.81 -17.64 11.30
C SER A 375 -13.07 -18.17 11.97
N TRP A 376 -12.99 -18.65 13.21
CA TRP A 376 -14.15 -19.16 13.95
C TRP A 376 -15.18 -18.07 14.25
N LEU A 377 -14.84 -16.79 14.12
CA LEU A 377 -15.80 -15.68 14.17
C LEU A 377 -16.81 -15.73 13.03
N LEU A 378 -16.43 -16.30 11.86
CA LEU A 378 -17.29 -16.39 10.68
C LEU A 378 -18.37 -17.47 10.76
N ARG A 379 -18.37 -18.28 11.84
CA ARG A 379 -19.42 -19.27 12.12
C ARG A 379 -20.77 -18.64 12.45
N TYR A 380 -20.77 -17.37 12.85
CA TYR A 380 -21.96 -16.62 13.23
C TYR A 380 -22.26 -15.61 12.11
N PRO A 381 -22.99 -15.99 11.04
CA PRO A 381 -23.20 -15.14 9.86
C PRO A 381 -23.87 -13.80 10.18
N GLU A 382 -24.68 -13.75 11.24
CA GLU A 382 -25.34 -12.53 11.70
C GLU A 382 -24.40 -11.60 12.50
N SER A 383 -23.26 -12.12 12.98
CA SER A 383 -22.27 -11.33 13.72
C SER A 383 -21.47 -10.48 12.75
N GLN A 384 -21.56 -9.16 12.92
CA GLN A 384 -20.76 -8.23 12.14
C GLN A 384 -19.40 -8.00 12.81
N LEU A 385 -18.33 -8.37 12.11
CA LEU A 385 -16.95 -8.09 12.52
C LEU A 385 -16.69 -6.58 12.54
N ARG A 386 -15.87 -6.13 13.49
CA ARG A 386 -15.46 -4.72 13.64
C ARG A 386 -16.65 -3.76 13.83
N THR A 387 -17.66 -4.19 14.57
CA THR A 387 -18.80 -3.37 15.01
C THR A 387 -19.13 -3.66 16.47
N THR A 388 -20.14 -3.01 17.04
CA THR A 388 -20.65 -3.33 18.38
C THR A 388 -21.62 -4.52 18.38
N SER A 389 -21.53 -5.44 17.43
CA SER A 389 -22.33 -6.68 17.48
C SER A 389 -21.97 -7.48 18.74
N HIS A 390 -22.98 -8.03 19.42
CA HIS A 390 -22.81 -8.63 20.73
C HIS A 390 -21.82 -9.79 20.70
N GLU A 391 -21.95 -10.67 19.71
CA GLU A 391 -21.12 -11.86 19.52
C GLU A 391 -19.66 -11.51 19.23
N PHE A 392 -19.42 -10.49 18.39
CA PHE A 392 -18.08 -10.01 18.10
C PHE A 392 -17.45 -9.36 19.34
N LEU A 393 -18.17 -8.48 20.04
CA LEU A 393 -17.64 -7.82 21.23
C LEU A 393 -17.36 -8.80 22.38
N GLU A 394 -18.21 -9.82 22.58
CA GLU A 394 -17.96 -10.87 23.57
C GLU A 394 -16.65 -11.63 23.25
N ALA A 395 -16.38 -11.90 21.96
CA ALA A 395 -15.14 -12.52 21.53
C ALA A 395 -13.93 -11.61 21.74
N VAL A 396 -14.04 -10.32 21.39
CA VAL A 396 -13.00 -9.32 21.61
C VAL A 396 -12.68 -9.15 23.08
N ASP A 397 -13.70 -9.10 23.93
CA ASP A 397 -13.52 -9.01 25.38
C ASP A 397 -12.75 -10.21 25.93
N LYS A 398 -13.07 -11.43 25.51
CA LYS A 398 -12.32 -12.64 25.89
C LYS A 398 -10.88 -12.60 25.40
N TYR A 399 -10.66 -12.16 24.16
CA TYR A 399 -9.30 -11.97 23.64
C TYR A 399 -8.50 -11.00 24.50
N PHE A 400 -9.08 -9.85 24.85
CA PHE A 400 -8.43 -8.86 25.70
C PHE A 400 -8.27 -9.32 27.16
N ASP A 401 -9.18 -10.13 27.70
CA ASP A 401 -9.04 -10.75 29.02
C ASP A 401 -7.82 -11.68 29.10
N HIS A 402 -7.39 -12.26 27.97
CA HIS A 402 -6.19 -13.09 27.89
C HIS A 402 -4.93 -12.30 27.50
N LEU A 403 -5.04 -11.37 26.55
CA LEU A 403 -3.89 -10.64 26.02
C LEU A 403 -3.41 -9.55 26.99
N ILE A 404 -4.32 -8.71 27.49
CA ILE A 404 -3.92 -7.50 28.24
C ILE A 404 -3.15 -7.84 29.52
N PRO A 405 -3.52 -8.86 30.32
CA PRO A 405 -2.72 -9.26 31.48
C PRO A 405 -1.24 -9.57 31.18
N ARG A 406 -0.92 -10.03 29.96
CA ARG A 406 0.46 -10.24 29.50
C ARG A 406 1.15 -8.95 29.09
N ILE A 407 0.39 -7.97 28.60
CA ILE A 407 0.89 -6.63 28.24
C ILE A 407 1.14 -5.79 29.50
N LEU A 408 0.36 -5.97 30.57
CA LEU A 408 0.49 -5.18 31.81
C LEU A 408 1.94 -5.04 32.32
N PRO A 409 2.72 -6.11 32.54
CA PRO A 409 4.11 -5.98 33.01
C PRO A 409 5.06 -5.35 31.97
N LEU A 410 4.64 -5.25 30.70
CA LEU A 410 5.44 -4.71 29.61
C LEU A 410 5.24 -3.20 29.42
N GLN A 411 4.20 -2.61 30.03
CA GLN A 411 3.95 -1.17 30.00
C GLN A 411 5.09 -0.38 30.67
N TYR A 412 5.40 0.80 30.12
CA TYR A 412 6.44 1.69 30.63
C TYR A 412 6.29 2.00 32.12
N LEU A 413 5.07 2.35 32.56
CA LEU A 413 4.75 2.67 33.96
C LEU A 413 4.86 1.44 34.89
N HIS A 414 4.93 0.23 34.34
CA HIS A 414 5.19 -1.01 35.06
C HIS A 414 6.63 -1.52 34.90
N GLY A 415 7.53 -0.70 34.31
CA GLY A 415 8.94 -1.04 34.14
C GLY A 415 9.29 -1.74 32.82
N GLY A 416 8.34 -1.96 31.93
CA GLY A 416 8.56 -2.55 30.61
C GLY A 416 8.81 -1.53 29.48
N PRO A 417 9.10 -1.93 28.24
CA PRO A 417 9.49 -1.02 27.17
C PRO A 417 8.31 -0.41 26.38
N VAL A 418 7.06 -0.78 26.67
CA VAL A 418 5.89 -0.35 25.87
C VAL A 418 5.50 1.07 26.24
N ILE A 419 5.68 2.01 25.31
CA ILE A 419 5.46 3.45 25.53
C ILE A 419 4.14 3.97 24.93
N ALA A 420 3.53 3.20 24.03
CA ALA A 420 2.23 3.52 23.45
C ALA A 420 1.52 2.26 22.93
N ILE A 421 0.20 2.32 22.87
CA ILE A 421 -0.66 1.23 22.38
C ILE A 421 -1.67 1.78 21.38
N GLN A 422 -1.80 1.13 20.22
CA GLN A 422 -2.81 1.49 19.22
C GLN A 422 -4.16 0.85 19.53
N ILE A 423 -5.22 1.64 19.35
CA ILE A 423 -6.62 1.20 19.37
C ILE A 423 -7.03 0.86 17.93
N GLU A 424 -7.46 -0.38 17.71
CA GLU A 424 -7.92 -0.83 16.38
C GLU A 424 -6.86 -0.62 15.29
N ASN A 425 -7.24 -0.65 14.01
CA ASN A 425 -6.38 -0.31 12.89
C ASN A 425 -7.16 0.19 11.66
N GLU A 426 -6.86 1.42 11.22
CA GLU A 426 -7.42 2.05 10.01
C GLU A 426 -8.95 1.91 9.94
N TYR A 427 -9.61 2.21 11.05
CA TYR A 427 -11.05 2.06 11.14
C TYR A 427 -11.80 3.04 10.24
N GLY A 428 -11.20 4.18 9.90
CA GLY A 428 -11.77 5.17 8.99
C GLY A 428 -12.03 4.62 7.59
N SER A 429 -11.19 3.68 7.13
CA SER A 429 -11.37 2.98 5.86
C SER A 429 -12.48 1.90 5.89
N PHE A 430 -12.98 1.59 7.09
CA PHE A 430 -14.08 0.64 7.30
C PHE A 430 -15.38 1.38 7.65
N GLY A 431 -15.37 2.14 8.75
CA GLY A 431 -16.29 3.24 9.06
C GLY A 431 -17.78 2.87 9.10
N LYS A 432 -18.15 1.77 9.79
CA LYS A 432 -19.54 1.26 9.79
C LYS A 432 -20.30 1.44 11.08
N ASP A 433 -19.58 1.58 12.18
CA ASP A 433 -20.15 1.71 13.51
C ASP A 433 -19.36 2.78 14.29
N LYS A 434 -20.06 3.85 14.68
CA LYS A 434 -19.47 5.00 15.37
C LYS A 434 -19.14 4.73 16.85
N ASP A 435 -19.77 3.74 17.45
CA ASP A 435 -19.66 3.45 18.89
C ASP A 435 -18.56 2.41 19.17
N TYR A 436 -18.15 1.66 18.12
CA TYR A 436 -17.15 0.61 18.20
C TYR A 436 -15.76 1.08 18.67
N MET A 437 -15.23 2.17 18.10
CA MET A 437 -13.88 2.66 18.47
C MET A 437 -13.81 3.08 19.94
N GLU A 438 -14.86 3.72 20.45
CA GLU A 438 -14.98 4.09 21.86
C GLU A 438 -15.02 2.83 22.74
N TYR A 439 -15.77 1.81 22.34
CA TYR A 439 -15.82 0.53 23.06
C TYR A 439 -14.44 -0.14 23.15
N ILE A 440 -13.70 -0.25 22.05
CA ILE A 440 -12.37 -0.87 22.05
C ILE A 440 -11.41 -0.10 22.97
N LYS A 441 -11.43 1.24 22.92
CA LYS A 441 -10.65 2.09 23.83
C LYS A 441 -10.97 1.79 25.29
N GLU A 442 -12.25 1.84 25.65
CA GLU A 442 -12.70 1.59 27.02
C GLU A 442 -12.41 0.16 27.49
N ALA A 443 -12.51 -0.82 26.59
CA ALA A 443 -12.19 -2.22 26.86
C ALA A 443 -10.70 -2.39 27.23
N MET A 444 -9.79 -1.66 26.59
CA MET A 444 -8.36 -1.66 26.92
C MET A 444 -8.09 -0.95 28.26
N LEU A 445 -8.66 0.26 28.46
CA LEU A 445 -8.46 1.05 29.67
C LEU A 445 -8.95 0.33 30.93
N LYS A 446 -10.15 -0.28 30.87
CA LYS A 446 -10.74 -1.04 31.98
C LYS A 446 -9.89 -2.23 32.42
N ARG A 447 -9.07 -2.77 31.51
CA ARG A 447 -8.18 -3.92 31.75
C ARG A 447 -6.77 -3.51 32.18
N GLY A 448 -6.53 -2.21 32.40
CA GLY A 448 -5.29 -1.71 32.98
C GLY A 448 -4.27 -1.18 31.97
N ILE A 449 -4.68 -0.94 30.72
CA ILE A 449 -3.82 -0.16 29.82
C ILE A 449 -3.79 1.30 30.29
N VAL A 450 -2.58 1.81 30.53
CA VAL A 450 -2.33 3.16 31.08
C VAL A 450 -1.42 4.01 30.19
N GLU A 451 -0.76 3.39 29.20
CA GLU A 451 0.14 4.09 28.28
C GLU A 451 -0.61 4.98 27.28
N LEU A 452 0.13 5.84 26.58
CA LEU A 452 -0.43 6.69 25.52
C LEU A 452 -1.16 5.84 24.49
N LEU A 453 -2.46 6.10 24.34
CA LEU A 453 -3.29 5.48 23.32
C LEU A 453 -3.22 6.27 22.01
N LEU A 454 -3.23 5.57 20.88
CA LEU A 454 -3.25 6.19 19.56
C LEU A 454 -4.18 5.46 18.57
N THR A 455 -4.61 6.16 17.53
CA THR A 455 -5.26 5.58 16.33
C THR A 455 -4.44 5.92 15.09
N SER A 456 -4.60 5.17 14.00
CA SER A 456 -3.88 5.41 12.75
C SER A 456 -4.81 5.19 11.55
N ASP A 457 -4.86 6.18 10.66
CA ASP A 457 -5.68 6.17 9.44
C ASP A 457 -4.98 6.98 8.35
N ASP A 458 -5.37 6.79 7.09
CA ASP A 458 -4.92 7.64 5.99
C ASP A 458 -5.64 9.01 5.98
N HIS A 459 -5.32 9.84 4.99
CA HIS A 459 -5.91 11.17 4.85
C HIS A 459 -7.45 11.17 4.74
N GLU A 460 -8.03 10.14 4.13
CA GLU A 460 -9.47 10.04 3.89
C GLU A 460 -10.20 9.53 5.14
N GLY A 461 -9.63 8.54 5.82
CA GLY A 461 -10.23 7.88 6.97
C GLY A 461 -10.06 8.62 8.30
N ILE A 462 -9.09 9.52 8.44
CA ILE A 462 -8.65 10.04 9.74
C ILE A 462 -9.74 10.69 10.59
N GLN A 463 -10.74 11.34 9.96
CA GLN A 463 -11.85 11.94 10.69
C GLN A 463 -12.78 10.89 11.32
N ILE A 464 -12.96 9.76 10.65
CA ILE A 464 -13.87 8.68 11.07
C ILE A 464 -13.15 7.71 12.01
N GLY A 465 -11.89 7.39 11.75
CA GLY A 465 -11.11 6.42 12.52
C GLY A 465 -10.51 6.98 13.82
N SER A 466 -10.60 8.29 14.06
CA SER A 466 -10.13 8.89 15.32
C SER A 466 -11.09 8.67 16.49
N VAL A 467 -10.54 8.55 17.70
CA VAL A 467 -11.32 8.41 18.94
C VAL A 467 -10.83 9.40 20.01
N LYS A 468 -11.77 10.01 20.75
CA LYS A 468 -11.46 11.00 21.77
C LYS A 468 -10.62 10.36 22.90
N GLY A 469 -9.56 11.05 23.31
CA GLY A 469 -8.65 10.59 24.35
C GLY A 469 -7.43 9.83 23.82
N ALA A 470 -7.43 9.44 22.54
CA ALA A 470 -6.25 8.92 21.86
C ALA A 470 -5.51 10.02 21.09
N LEU A 471 -4.24 9.81 20.79
CA LEU A 471 -3.49 10.56 19.79
C LEU A 471 -3.89 10.07 18.40
N THR A 472 -4.34 10.98 17.54
CA THR A 472 -4.59 10.61 16.13
C THR A 472 -3.27 10.60 15.38
N THR A 473 -2.99 9.57 14.59
CA THR A 473 -1.79 9.49 13.75
C THR A 473 -2.18 9.21 12.31
N ILE A 474 -1.27 9.43 11.37
CA ILE A 474 -1.57 9.31 9.95
C ILE A 474 -0.72 8.24 9.26
N ASN A 475 -1.31 7.54 8.31
CA ASN A 475 -0.66 6.58 7.43
C ASN A 475 -0.51 7.20 6.04
N MET A 476 0.64 6.99 5.39
CA MET A 476 0.90 7.60 4.08
C MET A 476 1.98 6.88 3.28
N GLN A 477 1.82 6.93 1.96
CA GLN A 477 2.83 6.48 1.02
C GLN A 477 3.90 7.54 0.76
N SER A 478 3.55 8.83 0.74
CA SER A 478 4.48 9.92 0.43
C SER A 478 4.16 11.14 1.31
N PHE A 479 5.08 12.10 1.34
CA PHE A 479 4.87 13.33 2.13
C PHE A 479 3.77 14.19 1.49
N VAL A 480 2.60 14.25 2.14
CA VAL A 480 1.47 15.10 1.74
C VAL A 480 1.26 16.18 2.82
N ARG A 481 1.34 17.46 2.45
CA ARG A 481 1.29 18.57 3.43
C ARG A 481 -0.12 18.70 4.05
N GLU A 482 -1.13 18.49 3.22
CA GLU A 482 -2.55 18.62 3.51
C GLU A 482 -2.98 17.68 4.64
N SER A 483 -2.44 16.47 4.65
CA SER A 483 -2.57 15.47 5.71
C SER A 483 -2.19 16.02 7.10
N PHE A 484 -1.08 16.75 7.19
CA PHE A 484 -0.65 17.36 8.47
C PHE A 484 -1.47 18.60 8.85
N ILE A 485 -1.99 19.33 7.88
CA ILE A 485 -2.90 20.46 8.13
C ILE A 485 -4.20 19.95 8.75
N GLN A 486 -4.80 18.91 8.16
CA GLN A 486 -5.99 18.27 8.69
C GLN A 486 -5.74 17.71 10.09
N LEU A 487 -4.61 17.03 10.30
CA LEU A 487 -4.23 16.50 11.60
C LEU A 487 -4.12 17.61 12.66
N HIS A 488 -3.54 18.76 12.32
CA HIS A 488 -3.46 19.90 13.24
C HIS A 488 -4.81 20.51 13.55
N GLN A 489 -5.72 20.58 12.58
CA GLN A 489 -7.09 21.08 12.80
C GLN A 489 -7.85 20.19 13.79
N MET A 490 -7.56 18.88 13.81
CA MET A 490 -8.17 17.92 14.72
C MET A 490 -7.53 17.94 16.12
N GLN A 491 -6.22 18.21 16.22
CA GLN A 491 -5.46 18.14 17.47
C GLN A 491 -4.28 19.13 17.48
N SER A 492 -4.58 20.42 17.60
CA SER A 492 -3.59 21.50 17.49
C SER A 492 -2.52 21.49 18.59
N ASP A 493 -2.83 20.86 19.72
CA ASP A 493 -2.00 20.72 20.93
C ASP A 493 -1.17 19.42 20.96
N LYS A 494 -1.26 18.57 19.94
CA LYS A 494 -0.60 17.26 19.90
C LYS A 494 0.46 17.17 18.78
N PRO A 495 1.54 16.39 19.00
CA PRO A 495 2.61 16.24 18.01
C PRO A 495 2.16 15.44 16.79
N PHE A 496 2.78 15.71 15.65
CA PHE A 496 2.58 14.90 14.46
C PHE A 496 3.33 13.58 14.54
N MET A 497 2.62 12.50 14.20
CA MET A 497 3.19 11.18 14.03
C MET A 497 2.63 10.51 12.78
N VAL A 498 3.53 9.96 11.97
CA VAL A 498 3.19 9.04 10.88
C VAL A 498 3.32 7.61 11.42
N MET A 499 2.21 6.90 11.64
CA MET A 499 2.26 5.55 12.22
C MET A 499 2.60 4.48 11.18
N GLU A 500 2.20 4.66 9.93
CA GLU A 500 2.68 3.85 8.82
C GLU A 500 3.19 4.73 7.69
N TYR A 501 4.52 4.80 7.57
CA TYR A 501 5.14 5.27 6.34
C TYR A 501 5.46 4.06 5.46
N TRP A 502 4.68 3.86 4.39
CA TRP A 502 4.81 2.70 3.53
C TRP A 502 6.11 2.74 2.69
N THR A 503 7.09 1.91 3.07
CA THR A 503 8.47 1.95 2.54
C THR A 503 8.66 1.24 1.20
N GLY A 504 7.65 0.45 0.83
CA GLY A 504 7.53 -0.35 -0.38
C GLY A 504 6.08 -0.86 -0.42
N TRP A 505 5.85 -2.06 -0.92
CA TRP A 505 4.52 -2.67 -0.95
C TRP A 505 4.63 -4.20 -0.99
N TYR A 506 3.58 -4.89 -0.57
CA TYR A 506 3.49 -6.36 -0.69
C TYR A 506 3.12 -6.79 -2.11
N ASP A 507 3.33 -8.07 -2.44
CA ASP A 507 2.96 -8.64 -3.74
C ASP A 507 1.77 -9.58 -3.64
N THR A 508 1.06 -9.72 -4.76
CA THR A 508 0.03 -10.75 -4.97
C THR A 508 0.43 -11.67 -6.12
N TRP A 509 0.00 -12.92 -6.07
CA TRP A 509 0.28 -13.87 -7.15
C TRP A 509 -0.23 -13.36 -8.50
N GLY A 510 0.56 -13.57 -9.55
CA GLY A 510 0.27 -13.14 -10.93
C GLY A 510 0.50 -11.66 -11.24
N LYS A 511 0.89 -10.82 -10.26
CA LYS A 511 1.22 -9.41 -10.48
C LYS A 511 2.74 -9.17 -10.47
N LYS A 512 3.19 -7.95 -10.80
CA LYS A 512 4.62 -7.59 -10.76
C LYS A 512 5.08 -7.36 -9.32
N HIS A 513 6.35 -7.63 -9.06
CA HIS A 513 7.00 -7.28 -7.80
C HIS A 513 6.99 -5.77 -7.59
N ASN A 514 6.53 -5.32 -6.44
CA ASN A 514 6.45 -3.91 -6.09
C ASN A 514 7.77 -3.41 -5.53
N VAL A 515 8.22 -2.27 -6.04
CA VAL A 515 9.46 -1.62 -5.59
C VAL A 515 9.25 -0.12 -5.41
N LYS A 516 10.04 0.47 -4.53
CA LYS A 516 10.03 1.89 -4.21
C LYS A 516 11.45 2.43 -4.06
N SER A 517 11.70 3.60 -4.64
CA SER A 517 13.05 4.15 -4.71
C SER A 517 13.62 4.49 -3.34
N ALA A 518 14.89 4.10 -3.10
CA ALA A 518 15.62 4.49 -1.90
C ALA A 518 15.80 6.02 -1.75
N ASP A 519 15.81 6.76 -2.87
CA ASP A 519 15.90 8.21 -2.83
C ASP A 519 14.59 8.89 -2.43
N GLU A 520 13.45 8.32 -2.81
CA GLU A 520 12.15 8.81 -2.36
C GLU A 520 11.97 8.59 -0.86
N ILE A 521 12.37 7.42 -0.36
CA ILE A 521 12.40 7.09 1.07
C ILE A 521 13.28 8.08 1.83
N ARG A 522 14.53 8.28 1.37
CA ARG A 522 15.46 9.24 1.97
C ARG A 522 14.88 10.65 1.97
N TYR A 523 14.29 11.08 0.85
CA TYR A 523 13.71 12.42 0.72
C TYR A 523 12.57 12.63 1.73
N THR A 524 11.61 11.70 1.79
CA THR A 524 10.46 11.80 2.70
C THR A 524 10.90 11.79 4.17
N VAL A 525 11.78 10.88 4.56
CA VAL A 525 12.30 10.82 5.93
C VAL A 525 13.09 12.08 6.30
N SER A 526 13.82 12.68 5.35
CA SER A 526 14.51 13.95 5.61
C SER A 526 13.54 15.09 5.93
N ARG A 527 12.33 15.07 5.34
CA ARG A 527 11.25 16.04 5.64
C ARG A 527 10.67 15.79 7.01
N PHE A 528 10.43 14.53 7.39
CA PHE A 528 9.98 14.20 8.74
C PHE A 528 10.96 14.72 9.80
N ILE A 529 12.25 14.44 9.63
CA ILE A 529 13.32 14.95 10.51
C ILE A 529 13.34 16.48 10.53
N LYS A 530 13.34 17.13 9.36
CA LYS A 530 13.38 18.59 9.21
C LYS A 530 12.22 19.27 9.94
N TYR A 531 11.04 18.66 9.96
CA TYR A 531 9.85 19.19 10.62
C TYR A 531 9.63 18.64 12.03
N GLY A 532 10.48 17.76 12.53
CA GLY A 532 10.32 17.13 13.84
C GLY A 532 9.07 16.26 13.95
N ILE A 533 8.67 15.64 12.83
CA ILE A 533 7.56 14.69 12.74
C ILE A 533 8.10 13.34 13.19
N SER A 534 7.44 12.72 14.17
CA SER A 534 7.73 11.33 14.53
C SER A 534 7.19 10.39 13.47
N PHE A 535 7.86 9.28 13.24
CA PHE A 535 7.44 8.35 12.18
C PHE A 535 7.76 6.91 12.51
N ASN A 536 6.98 6.00 11.94
CA ASN A 536 7.22 4.58 11.98
C ASN A 536 7.26 4.01 10.54
N MET A 537 8.34 3.32 10.20
CA MET A 537 8.54 2.76 8.85
C MET A 537 7.84 1.42 8.71
N TYR A 538 6.87 1.34 7.81
CA TYR A 538 6.09 0.13 7.52
C TYR A 538 6.44 -0.36 6.11
N MET A 539 7.27 -1.38 5.90
CA MET A 539 7.97 -2.20 6.87
C MET A 539 9.44 -1.79 7.00
N PHE A 540 9.97 -1.79 8.23
CA PHE A 540 11.42 -1.80 8.39
C PHE A 540 11.96 -3.17 7.99
N HIS A 541 11.29 -4.24 8.42
CA HIS A 541 11.55 -5.60 7.98
C HIS A 541 10.23 -6.36 7.93
N GLY A 542 9.83 -6.80 6.73
CA GLY A 542 8.56 -7.50 6.56
C GLY A 542 8.62 -8.99 6.90
N GLY A 543 9.64 -9.72 6.42
CA GLY A 543 9.82 -11.14 6.72
C GLY A 543 9.04 -12.06 5.78
N THR A 544 8.44 -13.14 6.30
CA THR A 544 7.75 -14.17 5.50
C THR A 544 6.37 -14.50 6.08
N ASN A 545 5.37 -14.63 5.22
CA ASN A 545 4.06 -15.22 5.54
C ASN A 545 4.17 -16.75 5.59
N PHE A 546 4.81 -17.28 6.62
CA PHE A 546 5.00 -18.74 6.75
C PHE A 546 3.66 -19.49 6.82
N GLY A 547 3.63 -20.68 6.22
CA GLY A 547 2.45 -21.51 6.20
C GLY A 547 1.28 -20.89 5.42
N PHE A 548 0.15 -20.71 6.10
CA PHE A 548 -1.10 -20.25 5.49
C PHE A 548 -1.59 -18.92 6.06
N ILE A 549 -0.69 -18.12 6.63
CA ILE A 549 -1.07 -16.86 7.30
C ILE A 549 -1.25 -15.70 6.32
N ASN A 550 -0.99 -15.89 5.02
CA ASN A 550 -1.16 -14.86 4.01
C ASN A 550 -2.62 -14.39 3.95
N GLY A 551 -2.84 -13.09 3.83
CA GLY A 551 -4.16 -12.55 3.50
C GLY A 551 -4.42 -12.53 2.00
N ALA A 552 -5.57 -11.96 1.64
CA ALA A 552 -5.94 -11.64 0.26
C ALA A 552 -6.63 -10.28 0.14
N LEU A 553 -6.81 -9.84 -1.11
CA LEU A 553 -7.58 -8.66 -1.49
C LEU A 553 -8.61 -9.07 -2.52
N HIS A 554 -9.64 -8.26 -2.67
CA HIS A 554 -10.62 -8.44 -3.74
C HIS A 554 -10.88 -7.12 -4.44
N TYR A 555 -10.48 -7.06 -5.72
CA TYR A 555 -10.87 -6.00 -6.65
C TYR A 555 -11.93 -6.54 -7.62
N SER A 556 -11.53 -6.94 -8.82
CA SER A 556 -12.35 -7.71 -9.76
C SER A 556 -12.27 -9.23 -9.55
N GLU A 557 -11.21 -9.67 -8.89
CA GLU A 557 -10.87 -11.07 -8.63
C GLU A 557 -10.23 -11.19 -7.24
N HIS A 558 -10.22 -12.40 -6.68
CA HIS A 558 -9.48 -12.73 -5.48
C HIS A 558 -7.97 -12.71 -5.75
N LEU A 559 -7.24 -11.86 -5.04
CA LEU A 559 -5.80 -11.72 -5.16
C LEU A 559 -5.12 -12.10 -3.85
N SER A 560 -4.59 -13.31 -3.81
CA SER A 560 -3.84 -13.85 -2.68
C SER A 560 -2.46 -13.19 -2.58
N VAL A 561 -2.11 -12.72 -1.38
CA VAL A 561 -0.78 -12.17 -1.06
C VAL A 561 0.25 -13.29 -1.10
N VAL A 562 1.43 -13.01 -1.65
CA VAL A 562 2.48 -14.03 -1.79
C VAL A 562 3.09 -14.43 -0.43
N THR A 563 3.84 -15.53 -0.43
CA THR A 563 4.50 -16.05 0.78
C THR A 563 5.59 -15.12 1.27
N SER A 564 6.40 -14.56 0.37
CA SER A 564 7.37 -13.53 0.72
C SER A 564 6.65 -12.27 1.20
N TYR A 565 7.06 -11.75 2.35
CA TYR A 565 6.66 -10.42 2.80
C TYR A 565 7.89 -9.51 2.83
N ASP A 566 8.76 -9.62 1.82
CA ASP A 566 9.94 -8.76 1.63
C ASP A 566 9.55 -7.28 1.64
N TYR A 567 8.41 -6.96 1.02
CA TYR A 567 7.78 -5.64 0.98
C TYR A 567 8.62 -4.57 0.25
N ASP A 568 9.76 -4.94 -0.34
CA ASP A 568 10.84 -4.00 -0.65
C ASP A 568 11.13 -3.12 0.58
N ALA A 569 11.20 -3.75 1.76
CA ALA A 569 11.41 -3.09 3.04
C ALA A 569 12.83 -2.53 3.18
N VAL A 570 13.11 -1.92 4.34
CA VAL A 570 14.47 -1.45 4.67
C VAL A 570 15.45 -2.63 4.78
N LEU A 571 15.00 -3.78 5.27
CA LEU A 571 15.70 -5.06 5.20
C LEU A 571 14.93 -6.05 4.32
N THR A 572 15.64 -6.88 3.56
CA THR A 572 15.01 -7.94 2.74
C THR A 572 14.28 -8.98 3.59
N GLU A 573 13.52 -9.88 2.96
CA GLU A 573 12.88 -11.05 3.59
C GLU A 573 13.84 -11.86 4.50
N ALA A 574 15.09 -12.06 4.07
CA ALA A 574 16.11 -12.77 4.84
C ALA A 574 16.90 -11.86 5.82
N GLY A 575 16.50 -10.61 5.98
CA GLY A 575 17.12 -9.64 6.87
C GLY A 575 18.41 -9.03 6.34
N ASP A 576 18.66 -9.04 5.03
CA ASP A 576 19.87 -8.44 4.44
C ASP A 576 19.74 -6.93 4.31
N TYR A 577 20.88 -6.23 4.34
CA TYR A 577 20.93 -4.79 4.13
C TYR A 577 20.60 -4.42 2.68
N THR A 578 19.85 -3.34 2.51
CA THR A 578 19.48 -2.78 1.21
C THR A 578 20.10 -1.39 1.01
N GLU A 579 19.95 -0.83 -0.19
CA GLU A 579 20.29 0.57 -0.44
C GLU A 579 19.51 1.53 0.48
N LYS A 580 18.21 1.24 0.73
CA LYS A 580 17.36 2.01 1.66
C LYS A 580 17.98 2.07 3.04
N TYR A 581 18.44 0.93 3.55
CA TYR A 581 19.10 0.84 4.86
C TYR A 581 20.29 1.79 4.97
N PHE A 582 21.20 1.77 3.99
CA PHE A 582 22.41 2.60 4.05
C PHE A 582 22.10 4.10 3.88
N LYS A 583 21.14 4.48 3.03
CA LYS A 583 20.73 5.89 2.90
C LYS A 583 20.08 6.41 4.18
N LEU A 584 19.19 5.62 4.79
CA LEU A 584 18.53 5.96 6.06
C LEU A 584 19.54 6.06 7.20
N ARG A 585 20.43 5.08 7.35
CA ARG A 585 21.48 5.12 8.38
C ARG A 585 22.37 6.35 8.23
N LYS A 586 22.77 6.72 7.01
CA LYS A 586 23.57 7.93 6.76
C LYS A 586 22.80 9.20 7.16
N LEU A 587 21.52 9.28 6.79
CA LEU A 587 20.65 10.41 7.14
C LEU A 587 20.49 10.53 8.67
N LEU A 588 20.14 9.43 9.35
CA LEU A 588 19.95 9.40 10.80
C LEU A 588 21.25 9.67 11.56
N ALA A 589 22.39 9.20 11.08
CA ALA A 589 23.70 9.54 11.64
C ALA A 589 23.97 11.06 11.58
N SER A 590 23.59 11.72 10.48
CA SER A 590 23.76 13.17 10.34
C SER A 590 22.84 13.99 11.27
N ALA A 591 21.70 13.43 11.63
CA ALA A 591 20.69 14.03 12.50
C ALA A 591 20.90 13.71 13.99
N SER A 592 21.79 12.77 14.34
CA SER A 592 22.00 12.31 15.72
C SER A 592 23.23 12.94 16.37
N VAL A 593 23.22 13.02 17.70
CA VAL A 593 24.38 13.38 18.52
C VAL A 593 25.16 12.10 18.84
N GLY A 594 26.40 12.01 18.35
CA GLY A 594 27.28 10.86 18.54
C GLY A 594 27.29 9.89 17.36
N SER A 595 27.94 8.74 17.54
CA SER A 595 28.02 7.70 16.51
C SER A 595 26.92 6.67 16.68
N LEU A 596 26.35 6.20 15.57
CA LEU A 596 25.40 5.10 15.58
C LEU A 596 26.10 3.77 15.92
N PRO A 597 25.39 2.79 16.52
CA PRO A 597 25.96 1.48 16.82
C PRO A 597 26.60 0.81 15.61
N ARG A 598 27.56 -0.09 15.85
CA ARG A 598 28.20 -0.87 14.77
C ARG A 598 27.16 -1.74 14.06
N LEU A 599 27.38 -1.98 12.77
CA LEU A 599 26.52 -2.86 11.98
C LEU A 599 26.70 -4.31 12.43
N PRO A 600 25.59 -5.04 12.72
CA PRO A 600 25.63 -6.48 12.83
C PRO A 600 26.20 -7.15 11.57
N HIS A 601 26.85 -8.29 11.74
CA HIS A 601 27.35 -9.07 10.61
C HIS A 601 26.18 -9.59 9.75
N PRO A 602 26.30 -9.61 8.42
CA PRO A 602 25.31 -10.23 7.55
C PRO A 602 25.13 -11.72 7.87
N THR A 603 23.89 -12.20 7.79
CA THR A 603 23.58 -13.63 7.97
C THR A 603 24.09 -14.40 6.76
N PRO A 604 24.96 -15.41 6.93
CA PRO A 604 25.49 -16.17 5.81
C PRO A 604 24.41 -17.03 5.16
N LYS A 605 24.50 -17.15 3.83
CA LYS A 605 23.60 -17.99 3.01
C LYS A 605 24.39 -19.11 2.34
N ALA A 606 23.73 -20.23 2.09
CA ALA A 606 24.33 -21.40 1.45
C ALA A 606 23.55 -21.83 0.20
N VAL A 607 24.29 -22.47 -0.70
CA VAL A 607 23.75 -23.33 -1.77
C VAL A 607 24.10 -24.75 -1.39
N TYR A 608 23.08 -25.53 -1.06
CA TYR A 608 23.13 -26.97 -0.84
C TYR A 608 22.93 -27.73 -2.15
N ALA A 609 23.29 -29.02 -2.13
CA ALA A 609 23.05 -29.92 -3.26
C ALA A 609 21.55 -29.98 -3.61
N PRO A 610 21.19 -30.11 -4.91
CA PRO A 610 19.81 -30.28 -5.32
C PRO A 610 19.15 -31.48 -4.64
N VAL A 611 17.92 -31.30 -4.17
CA VAL A 611 17.13 -32.36 -3.54
C VAL A 611 16.40 -33.13 -4.63
N GLY A 612 16.82 -34.36 -4.86
CA GLY A 612 16.07 -35.31 -5.67
C GLY A 612 14.80 -35.75 -4.95
N ILE A 613 13.69 -35.81 -5.68
CA ILE A 613 12.43 -36.36 -5.17
C ILE A 613 12.44 -37.87 -5.36
N ILE A 614 12.52 -38.60 -4.26
CA ILE A 614 12.73 -40.05 -4.26
C ILE A 614 11.38 -40.75 -4.14
N PHE A 615 10.57 -40.31 -3.19
CA PHE A 615 9.31 -40.95 -2.87
C PHE A 615 8.13 -40.00 -3.09
N TYR A 616 6.97 -40.58 -3.34
CA TYR A 616 5.72 -39.85 -3.39
C TYR A 616 4.59 -40.61 -2.71
N LEU A 617 3.52 -39.87 -2.42
CA LEU A 617 2.30 -40.37 -1.83
C LEU A 617 1.11 -39.60 -2.43
N PRO A 618 0.28 -40.21 -3.28
CA PRO A 618 -0.93 -39.60 -3.82
C PRO A 618 -1.85 -39.07 -2.72
N LEU A 619 -2.53 -37.94 -2.98
CA LEU A 619 -3.41 -37.33 -1.99
C LEU A 619 -4.48 -38.31 -1.48
N PHE A 620 -5.09 -39.11 -2.36
CA PHE A 620 -6.20 -39.98 -1.96
C PHE A 620 -5.76 -41.21 -1.14
N ASP A 621 -4.49 -41.59 -1.24
CA ASP A 621 -3.93 -42.71 -0.47
C ASP A 621 -3.64 -42.34 0.99
N ILE A 622 -3.64 -41.03 1.31
CA ILE A 622 -3.40 -40.57 2.68
C ILE A 622 -4.65 -40.68 3.55
N LEU A 623 -5.85 -40.75 2.94
CA LEU A 623 -7.13 -40.62 3.66
C LEU A 623 -7.26 -41.57 4.87
N PRO A 624 -6.82 -42.85 4.81
CA PRO A 624 -6.83 -43.75 5.96
C PRO A 624 -5.94 -43.32 7.14
N TYR A 625 -4.95 -42.46 6.91
CA TYR A 625 -3.99 -41.97 7.90
C TYR A 625 -4.35 -40.61 8.50
N LEU A 626 -5.44 -40.00 8.01
CA LEU A 626 -5.95 -38.73 8.52
C LEU A 626 -6.74 -38.94 9.82
N ASN A 627 -7.08 -37.82 10.46
CA ASN A 627 -8.13 -37.86 11.49
C ASN A 627 -9.43 -38.37 10.86
N LYS A 628 -10.32 -38.95 11.69
CA LYS A 628 -11.62 -39.43 11.22
C LYS A 628 -12.34 -38.33 10.43
N PRO A 629 -12.88 -38.64 9.23
CA PRO A 629 -13.63 -37.67 8.47
C PRO A 629 -14.95 -37.31 9.17
N VAL A 630 -15.48 -36.15 8.83
CA VAL A 630 -16.80 -35.71 9.26
C VAL A 630 -17.83 -36.15 8.21
N MET A 631 -18.87 -36.86 8.63
CA MET A 631 -19.96 -37.28 7.75
C MET A 631 -21.16 -36.35 7.96
N LEU A 632 -21.61 -35.65 6.91
CA LEU A 632 -22.75 -34.72 6.98
C LEU A 632 -23.72 -34.94 5.82
N HIS A 633 -25.00 -34.60 6.02
CA HIS A 633 -25.99 -34.73 4.95
C HIS A 633 -25.75 -33.72 3.82
N THR A 634 -25.33 -32.51 4.16
CA THR A 634 -24.96 -31.42 3.25
C THR A 634 -23.53 -30.97 3.57
N PRO A 635 -22.79 -30.42 2.60
CA PRO A 635 -21.46 -29.88 2.87
C PRO A 635 -21.58 -28.63 3.74
N VAL A 636 -20.51 -28.32 4.47
CA VAL A 636 -20.39 -27.08 5.26
C VAL A 636 -19.03 -26.46 4.98
N THR A 637 -18.93 -25.15 5.17
CA THR A 637 -17.68 -24.41 5.07
C THR A 637 -16.65 -24.92 6.10
N MET A 638 -15.38 -24.62 5.86
CA MET A 638 -14.24 -24.98 6.71
C MET A 638 -14.46 -24.53 8.16
N GLU A 639 -14.98 -23.32 8.38
CA GLU A 639 -15.25 -22.74 9.70
C GLU A 639 -16.40 -23.47 10.40
N ASN A 640 -17.35 -24.00 9.63
CA ASN A 640 -18.52 -24.68 10.17
C ASN A 640 -18.33 -26.18 10.42
N LEU A 641 -17.16 -26.73 10.09
CA LEU A 641 -16.83 -28.11 10.42
C LEU A 641 -16.88 -28.33 11.95
N PRO A 642 -17.52 -29.41 12.44
CA PRO A 642 -17.60 -29.74 13.86
C PRO A 642 -16.29 -30.38 14.37
N ILE A 643 -15.18 -29.67 14.20
CA ILE A 643 -13.83 -30.07 14.63
C ILE A 643 -13.21 -28.95 15.48
N ASN A 644 -12.05 -29.22 16.09
CA ASN A 644 -11.26 -28.25 16.85
C ASN A 644 -12.11 -27.50 17.88
N ASN A 645 -12.83 -28.27 18.72
CA ASN A 645 -13.77 -27.75 19.72
C ASN A 645 -14.82 -26.79 19.14
N ASN A 646 -15.40 -27.13 17.99
CA ASN A 646 -16.35 -26.25 17.30
C ASN A 646 -15.72 -24.89 16.91
N SER A 647 -14.43 -24.86 16.61
CA SER A 647 -13.77 -23.71 15.97
C SER A 647 -13.64 -23.90 14.46
N GLY A 648 -13.92 -25.10 13.95
CA GLY A 648 -13.75 -25.43 12.54
C GLY A 648 -12.29 -25.54 12.12
N GLN A 649 -12.07 -25.56 10.82
CA GLN A 649 -10.74 -25.58 10.21
C GLN A 649 -10.32 -24.14 9.84
N PRO A 650 -9.25 -23.60 10.43
CA PRO A 650 -8.84 -22.23 10.14
C PRO A 650 -8.13 -22.08 8.78
N PHE A 651 -7.27 -23.03 8.43
CA PHE A 651 -6.35 -22.93 7.28
C PHE A 651 -6.22 -24.26 6.52
N GLY A 652 -5.56 -24.21 5.36
CA GLY A 652 -5.20 -25.38 4.57
C GLY A 652 -6.24 -25.75 3.52
N LEU A 653 -6.47 -27.05 3.33
CA LEU A 653 -7.40 -27.57 2.33
C LEU A 653 -8.49 -28.41 2.99
N VAL A 654 -9.62 -28.56 2.30
CA VAL A 654 -10.71 -29.43 2.72
C VAL A 654 -11.14 -30.26 1.51
N LEU A 655 -11.32 -31.56 1.73
CA LEU A 655 -11.79 -32.48 0.70
C LEU A 655 -13.23 -32.89 1.00
N TYR A 656 -14.14 -32.63 0.07
CA TYR A 656 -15.52 -33.08 0.11
C TYR A 656 -15.69 -34.28 -0.83
N GLU A 657 -16.24 -35.38 -0.33
CA GLU A 657 -16.44 -36.62 -1.08
C GLU A 657 -17.90 -37.07 -0.97
N THR A 658 -18.53 -37.41 -2.10
CA THR A 658 -19.87 -38.03 -2.14
C THR A 658 -19.98 -39.01 -3.31
N SER A 659 -20.93 -39.94 -3.27
CA SER A 659 -21.16 -40.91 -4.35
C SER A 659 -22.19 -40.38 -5.34
N ILE A 660 -21.88 -40.44 -6.63
CA ILE A 660 -22.78 -40.07 -7.72
C ILE A 660 -22.97 -41.26 -8.67
N CYS A 661 -24.17 -41.43 -9.21
CA CYS A 661 -24.51 -42.54 -10.13
C CYS A 661 -24.95 -42.06 -11.53
N GLY A 662 -24.81 -40.75 -11.80
CA GLY A 662 -25.10 -40.15 -13.09
C GLY A 662 -24.26 -38.90 -13.31
N GLY A 663 -23.88 -38.65 -14.57
CA GLY A 663 -23.21 -37.41 -14.98
C GLY A 663 -24.20 -36.27 -15.25
N GLY A 664 -23.68 -35.09 -15.54
CA GLY A 664 -24.50 -33.88 -15.74
C GLY A 664 -23.73 -32.61 -15.49
N ASN A 665 -24.44 -31.49 -15.42
CA ASN A 665 -23.85 -30.21 -15.03
C ASN A 665 -23.75 -30.15 -13.49
N LEU A 666 -22.54 -30.22 -12.97
CA LEU A 666 -22.22 -29.98 -11.56
C LEU A 666 -22.24 -28.48 -11.31
N TYR A 667 -22.95 -28.05 -10.26
CA TYR A 667 -22.86 -26.71 -9.70
C TYR A 667 -22.33 -26.79 -8.26
N ALA A 668 -21.34 -25.97 -7.93
CA ALA A 668 -20.87 -25.77 -6.57
C ALA A 668 -20.29 -24.37 -6.37
N SER A 669 -20.72 -23.68 -5.29
CA SER A 669 -20.11 -22.43 -4.85
C SER A 669 -18.83 -22.72 -4.04
N VAL A 670 -17.70 -22.24 -4.53
CA VAL A 670 -16.35 -22.57 -4.03
C VAL A 670 -15.63 -21.30 -3.58
N HIS A 671 -15.04 -21.36 -2.38
CA HIS A 671 -14.17 -20.31 -1.86
C HIS A 671 -12.84 -20.91 -1.35
N ASP A 672 -11.69 -20.74 -2.01
CA ASP A 672 -11.43 -19.86 -3.17
C ASP A 672 -11.30 -20.61 -4.50
N SER A 673 -10.67 -21.79 -4.48
CA SER A 673 -10.44 -22.60 -5.68
C SER A 673 -10.51 -24.09 -5.35
N ALA A 674 -11.05 -24.88 -6.28
CA ALA A 674 -11.18 -26.31 -6.14
C ALA A 674 -10.73 -27.09 -7.36
N GLN A 675 -10.17 -28.28 -7.10
CA GLN A 675 -9.98 -29.34 -8.10
C GLN A 675 -11.09 -30.37 -7.95
N VAL A 676 -11.74 -30.74 -9.05
CA VAL A 676 -12.84 -31.72 -9.06
C VAL A 676 -12.39 -33.02 -9.69
N PHE A 677 -12.71 -34.15 -9.04
CA PHE A 677 -12.29 -35.48 -9.46
C PHE A 677 -13.47 -36.46 -9.48
N LEU A 678 -13.40 -37.42 -10.41
CA LEU A 678 -14.16 -38.68 -10.35
C LEU A 678 -13.22 -39.80 -9.94
N ASN A 679 -13.49 -40.40 -8.78
CA ASN A 679 -12.53 -41.20 -8.03
C ASN A 679 -11.22 -40.42 -7.89
N ASP A 680 -10.19 -40.82 -8.63
CA ASP A 680 -8.85 -40.23 -8.57
C ASP A 680 -8.53 -39.38 -9.82
N THR A 681 -9.44 -39.35 -10.80
CA THR A 681 -9.22 -38.68 -12.10
C THR A 681 -9.76 -37.26 -12.07
N SER A 682 -8.89 -36.28 -12.29
CA SER A 682 -9.29 -34.87 -12.39
C SER A 682 -10.18 -34.63 -13.61
N ILE A 683 -11.31 -33.96 -13.41
CA ILE A 683 -12.28 -33.61 -14.47
C ILE A 683 -12.40 -32.10 -14.69
N GLY A 684 -11.82 -31.27 -13.82
CA GLY A 684 -11.82 -29.83 -13.98
C GLY A 684 -11.51 -29.06 -12.70
N HIS A 685 -11.70 -27.75 -12.80
CA HIS A 685 -11.48 -26.79 -11.73
C HIS A 685 -12.72 -25.92 -11.54
N LEU A 686 -12.94 -25.50 -10.30
CA LEU A 686 -13.94 -24.49 -9.93
C LEU A 686 -13.23 -23.38 -9.15
N ASP A 687 -13.76 -22.18 -9.20
CA ASP A 687 -13.27 -21.03 -8.45
C ASP A 687 -14.40 -20.03 -8.21
N GLU A 688 -14.09 -18.91 -7.56
CA GLU A 688 -15.06 -17.85 -7.28
C GLU A 688 -15.73 -17.23 -8.53
N ASN A 689 -15.29 -17.53 -9.75
CA ASN A 689 -15.92 -17.07 -11.00
C ASN A 689 -16.45 -18.23 -11.86
N THR A 690 -16.14 -19.47 -11.50
CA THR A 690 -16.42 -20.68 -12.27
C THR A 690 -17.09 -21.70 -11.36
N TYR A 691 -18.42 -21.73 -11.36
CA TYR A 691 -19.23 -22.56 -10.46
C TYR A 691 -19.79 -23.83 -11.12
N ASP A 692 -19.73 -23.91 -12.45
CA ASP A 692 -20.30 -25.01 -13.24
C ASP A 692 -19.21 -25.87 -13.89
N LEU A 693 -19.39 -27.19 -13.84
CA LEU A 693 -18.51 -28.15 -14.50
C LEU A 693 -19.31 -29.31 -15.09
N THR A 694 -19.01 -29.71 -16.32
CA THR A 694 -19.66 -30.88 -16.93
C THR A 694 -19.01 -32.18 -16.45
N ILE A 695 -19.78 -33.01 -15.75
CA ILE A 695 -19.41 -34.38 -15.39
C ILE A 695 -19.76 -35.32 -16.57
N PRO A 696 -18.81 -36.14 -17.06
CA PRO A 696 -19.07 -37.10 -18.13
C PRO A 696 -20.12 -38.14 -17.73
N LYS A 697 -20.77 -38.77 -18.72
CA LYS A 697 -21.69 -39.88 -18.44
C LYS A 697 -20.92 -41.04 -17.80
N ILE A 698 -21.39 -41.49 -16.65
CA ILE A 698 -20.84 -42.63 -15.90
C ILE A 698 -21.82 -43.81 -15.96
N GLN A 699 -21.29 -45.04 -15.99
CA GLN A 699 -22.08 -46.27 -16.05
C GLN A 699 -22.38 -46.83 -14.66
N ASP A 700 -21.41 -46.74 -13.75
CA ASP A 700 -21.51 -47.15 -12.35
C ASP A 700 -21.41 -45.95 -11.41
N CYS A 701 -21.81 -46.14 -10.16
CA CYS A 701 -21.61 -45.11 -9.15
C CYS A 701 -20.11 -44.88 -8.89
N GLN A 702 -19.70 -43.62 -8.86
CA GLN A 702 -18.32 -43.19 -8.64
C GLN A 702 -18.25 -42.15 -7.52
N LEU A 703 -17.07 -41.98 -6.93
CA LEU A 703 -16.84 -40.94 -5.93
C LEU A 703 -16.62 -39.60 -6.63
N LEU A 704 -17.49 -38.62 -6.41
CA LEU A 704 -17.22 -37.23 -6.70
C LEU A 704 -16.40 -36.65 -5.57
N ARG A 705 -15.23 -36.09 -5.89
CA ARG A 705 -14.33 -35.44 -4.93
C ARG A 705 -14.08 -33.99 -5.31
N ILE A 706 -14.23 -33.08 -4.36
CA ILE A 706 -14.00 -31.65 -4.53
C ILE A 706 -12.95 -31.23 -3.49
N LEU A 707 -11.72 -31.02 -3.94
CA LEU A 707 -10.61 -30.56 -3.10
C LEU A 707 -10.56 -29.04 -3.15
N VAL A 708 -10.95 -28.37 -2.06
CA VAL A 708 -10.97 -26.91 -1.96
C VAL A 708 -9.73 -26.42 -1.21
N GLU A 709 -9.08 -25.39 -1.73
CA GLU A 709 -8.01 -24.65 -1.08
C GLU A 709 -8.52 -23.29 -0.57
N ASN A 710 -8.26 -23.00 0.70
CA ASN A 710 -8.29 -21.62 1.21
C ASN A 710 -6.98 -20.93 0.76
N GLN A 711 -7.08 -19.91 -0.10
CA GLN A 711 -5.96 -19.15 -0.65
C GLN A 711 -5.59 -17.92 0.18
N GLY A 712 -6.22 -17.74 1.33
CA GLY A 712 -6.06 -16.65 2.27
C GLY A 712 -7.32 -15.79 2.29
N ARG A 713 -7.90 -15.55 3.47
CA ARG A 713 -9.08 -14.69 3.60
C ARG A 713 -8.74 -13.25 3.27
N ILE A 714 -9.71 -12.54 2.68
CA ILE A 714 -9.61 -11.10 2.47
C ILE A 714 -9.30 -10.44 3.81
N ASN A 715 -8.32 -9.55 3.81
CA ASN A 715 -7.82 -8.90 5.01
C ASN A 715 -8.21 -7.43 5.14
N TYR A 716 -8.84 -6.85 4.11
CA TYR A 716 -9.20 -5.43 4.04
C TYR A 716 -10.55 -5.25 3.33
N SER A 717 -11.30 -4.20 3.70
CA SER A 717 -12.68 -3.87 3.27
C SER A 717 -13.82 -4.54 4.05
N TRP A 718 -15.06 -4.17 3.73
CA TRP A 718 -16.27 -4.78 4.28
C TRP A 718 -16.46 -6.25 3.86
N LYS A 719 -15.75 -6.74 2.84
CA LYS A 719 -15.88 -8.13 2.39
C LYS A 719 -15.47 -9.16 3.42
N ILE A 720 -14.67 -8.79 4.44
CA ILE A 720 -14.24 -9.68 5.53
C ILE A 720 -15.40 -10.39 6.25
N GLN A 721 -16.62 -9.85 6.19
CA GLN A 721 -17.81 -10.47 6.79
C GLN A 721 -18.18 -11.82 6.14
N ASN A 722 -17.80 -12.01 4.87
CA ASN A 722 -18.26 -13.13 4.03
C ASN A 722 -17.13 -14.08 3.62
N GLU A 723 -16.03 -14.10 4.36
CA GLU A 723 -14.81 -14.85 4.01
C GLU A 723 -14.80 -16.29 4.52
N ARG A 724 -15.96 -16.96 4.54
CA ARG A 724 -16.01 -18.40 4.79
C ARG A 724 -15.38 -19.16 3.63
N LYS A 725 -14.64 -20.23 3.92
CA LYS A 725 -13.89 -21.00 2.91
C LYS A 725 -14.41 -22.42 2.78
N GLY A 726 -14.18 -23.09 1.66
CA GLY A 726 -14.77 -24.38 1.35
C GLY A 726 -15.99 -24.25 0.43
N LEU A 727 -17.03 -25.05 0.71
CA LEU A 727 -18.31 -25.01 -0.01
C LEU A 727 -19.36 -24.29 0.85
N ASP A 728 -19.88 -23.15 0.37
CA ASP A 728 -20.83 -22.27 1.09
C ASP A 728 -22.30 -22.54 0.72
N GLU A 729 -22.56 -23.28 -0.36
CA GLU A 729 -23.91 -23.59 -0.86
C GLU A 729 -24.13 -25.07 -1.17
N ASP A 730 -25.38 -25.40 -1.48
CA ASP A 730 -25.84 -26.69 -1.96
C ASP A 730 -25.13 -27.09 -3.27
N VAL A 731 -24.49 -28.26 -3.27
CA VAL A 731 -23.87 -28.84 -4.47
C VAL A 731 -24.92 -29.62 -5.25
N THR A 732 -25.06 -29.37 -6.55
CA THR A 732 -26.09 -30.02 -7.36
C THR A 732 -25.56 -30.62 -8.65
N ILE A 733 -26.24 -31.66 -9.17
CA ILE A 733 -26.06 -32.16 -10.54
C ILE A 733 -27.38 -32.02 -11.27
N ASN A 734 -27.40 -31.26 -12.37
CA ASN A 734 -28.62 -30.94 -13.13
C ASN A 734 -29.74 -30.36 -12.23
N GLY A 735 -29.37 -29.55 -11.23
CA GLY A 735 -30.30 -29.00 -10.23
C GLY A 735 -30.76 -29.99 -9.15
N THR A 736 -30.31 -31.25 -9.17
CA THR A 736 -30.59 -32.22 -8.11
C THR A 736 -29.53 -32.14 -7.02
N LEU A 737 -29.96 -31.90 -5.77
CA LEU A 737 -29.08 -31.78 -4.61
C LEU A 737 -28.28 -33.06 -4.34
N LEU A 738 -26.95 -32.91 -4.22
CA LEU A 738 -26.07 -33.96 -3.73
C LEU A 738 -26.09 -33.98 -2.20
N LYS A 739 -26.00 -35.19 -1.66
CA LYS A 739 -26.19 -35.47 -0.24
C LYS A 739 -25.11 -36.44 0.27
N ASN A 740 -25.03 -36.55 1.59
CA ASN A 740 -24.19 -37.52 2.31
C ASN A 740 -22.70 -37.36 1.95
N PHE A 741 -22.13 -36.24 2.40
CA PHE A 741 -20.72 -35.92 2.22
C PHE A 741 -19.85 -36.51 3.32
N THR A 742 -18.74 -37.11 2.91
CA THR A 742 -17.56 -37.39 3.73
C THR A 742 -16.59 -36.23 3.57
N ILE A 743 -16.23 -35.55 4.67
CA ILE A 743 -15.41 -34.34 4.62
C ILE A 743 -14.11 -34.56 5.40
N TYR A 744 -12.98 -34.36 4.73
CA TYR A 744 -11.64 -34.52 5.31
C TYR A 744 -10.96 -33.16 5.49
N SER A 745 -10.50 -32.90 6.70
CA SER A 745 -9.71 -31.73 7.03
C SER A 745 -8.23 -31.97 6.71
N LEU A 746 -7.63 -31.10 5.89
CA LEU A 746 -6.22 -31.10 5.52
C LEU A 746 -5.56 -29.83 6.08
N ASP A 747 -5.44 -29.76 7.41
CA ASP A 747 -4.85 -28.61 8.13
C ASP A 747 -3.34 -28.46 7.90
N MET A 748 -2.68 -29.54 7.46
CA MET A 748 -1.24 -29.65 7.21
C MET A 748 -0.37 -29.15 8.37
N LYS A 749 -0.85 -29.31 9.62
CA LYS A 749 -0.08 -29.00 10.83
C LYS A 749 1.03 -30.03 11.05
N MET A 750 1.94 -29.77 11.99
CA MET A 750 2.99 -30.75 12.34
C MET A 750 2.43 -32.13 12.72
N SER A 751 1.26 -32.18 13.39
CA SER A 751 0.57 -33.42 13.74
C SER A 751 0.09 -34.21 12.51
N PHE A 752 -0.26 -33.54 11.42
CA PHE A 752 -0.60 -34.14 10.13
C PHE A 752 0.59 -34.93 9.57
N PHE A 753 1.77 -34.31 9.49
CA PHE A 753 2.97 -34.98 8.97
C PHE A 753 3.47 -36.11 9.87
N LYS A 754 3.30 -36.00 11.19
CA LYS A 754 3.59 -37.11 12.11
C LYS A 754 2.82 -38.39 11.75
N ARG A 755 1.56 -38.27 11.34
CA ARG A 755 0.75 -39.42 10.85
C ARG A 755 1.16 -39.84 9.44
N LEU A 756 1.41 -38.87 8.55
CA LEU A 756 1.75 -39.16 7.15
C LEU A 756 3.06 -39.95 7.00
N ARG A 757 4.01 -39.81 7.93
CA ARG A 757 5.25 -40.59 7.95
C ARG A 757 5.04 -42.11 8.07
N SER A 758 3.90 -42.58 8.57
CA SER A 758 3.58 -44.02 8.63
C SER A 758 2.86 -44.55 7.40
N ALA A 759 2.48 -43.69 6.45
CA ALA A 759 1.85 -44.10 5.20
C ALA A 759 2.86 -44.82 4.28
N PRO A 760 2.39 -45.66 3.33
CA PRO A 760 3.26 -46.37 2.39
C PRO A 760 3.75 -45.41 1.31
N TRP A 761 4.91 -44.78 1.53
CA TRP A 761 5.57 -43.96 0.53
C TRP A 761 6.14 -44.83 -0.59
N GLU A 762 5.77 -44.53 -1.83
CA GLU A 762 6.20 -45.29 -3.01
C GLU A 762 7.28 -44.53 -3.78
N VAL A 763 8.02 -45.22 -4.65
CA VAL A 763 8.98 -44.55 -5.53
C VAL A 763 8.24 -43.65 -6.50
N ALA A 764 8.63 -42.38 -6.57
CA ALA A 764 7.92 -41.40 -7.37
C ALA A 764 8.02 -41.71 -8.88
N PRO A 765 6.91 -41.94 -9.60
CA PRO A 765 6.95 -42.26 -11.03
C PRO A 765 7.53 -41.11 -11.85
N GLU A 766 7.95 -41.39 -13.09
CA GLU A 766 8.41 -40.36 -14.03
C GLU A 766 7.27 -39.38 -14.38
N HIS A 767 6.05 -39.91 -14.48
CA HIS A 767 4.86 -39.14 -14.84
C HIS A 767 3.72 -39.46 -13.88
N TYR A 768 3.31 -38.46 -13.10
CA TYR A 768 2.08 -38.45 -12.32
C TYR A 768 1.41 -37.08 -12.47
N VAL A 769 0.10 -37.09 -12.66
CA VAL A 769 -0.73 -35.89 -12.81
C VAL A 769 -1.80 -35.95 -11.74
N GLY A 770 -1.81 -34.97 -10.86
CA GLY A 770 -2.70 -34.91 -9.71
C GLY A 770 -2.00 -34.44 -8.43
N PRO A 771 -2.77 -34.22 -7.36
CA PRO A 771 -2.25 -33.80 -6.08
C PRO A 771 -1.51 -34.94 -5.37
N ALA A 772 -0.25 -34.70 -4.99
CA ALA A 772 0.55 -35.66 -4.24
C ALA A 772 1.60 -34.99 -3.37
N PHE A 773 2.04 -35.71 -2.34
CA PHE A 773 3.19 -35.36 -1.53
C PHE A 773 4.44 -36.01 -2.11
N TYR A 774 5.53 -35.25 -2.16
CA TYR A 774 6.81 -35.67 -2.70
C TYR A 774 7.88 -35.48 -1.66
N TRP A 775 8.63 -36.53 -1.35
CA TRP A 775 9.61 -36.55 -0.26
C TRP A 775 11.03 -36.69 -0.80
N GLY A 776 11.93 -35.88 -0.24
CA GLY A 776 13.37 -35.90 -0.49
C GLY A 776 14.16 -35.48 0.74
N ILE A 777 15.48 -35.60 0.65
CA ILE A 777 16.41 -35.31 1.73
C ILE A 777 17.36 -34.18 1.30
N LEU A 778 17.39 -33.11 2.09
CA LEU A 778 18.36 -32.02 1.97
C LEU A 778 19.48 -32.23 3.00
N ASN A 779 20.72 -32.42 2.54
CA ASN A 779 21.87 -32.43 3.44
C ASN A 779 22.41 -31.01 3.64
N ALA A 780 22.30 -30.50 4.87
CA ALA A 780 22.70 -29.15 5.25
C ALA A 780 24.14 -29.05 5.81
N GLY A 781 24.89 -30.16 5.81
CA GLY A 781 26.21 -30.22 6.42
C GLY A 781 26.18 -30.01 7.94
N SER A 782 27.34 -29.74 8.56
CA SER A 782 27.45 -29.62 10.02
C SER A 782 26.99 -28.27 10.59
N SER A 783 26.88 -27.24 9.75
CA SER A 783 26.48 -25.88 10.15
C SER A 783 25.49 -25.30 9.14
N PRO A 784 24.19 -25.57 9.34
CA PRO A 784 23.14 -25.04 8.48
C PRO A 784 23.11 -23.51 8.48
N LYS A 785 22.79 -22.97 7.31
CA LYS A 785 22.69 -21.55 6.95
C LYS A 785 21.40 -21.30 6.17
N ASP A 786 21.00 -20.04 6.10
CA ASP A 786 19.87 -19.60 5.27
C ASP A 786 20.04 -20.03 3.81
N THR A 787 18.92 -20.36 3.16
CA THR A 787 18.87 -20.63 1.72
C THR A 787 17.51 -20.27 1.16
N PHE A 788 17.37 -20.36 -0.17
CA PHE A 788 16.12 -20.14 -0.87
C PHE A 788 15.82 -21.35 -1.75
N LEU A 789 14.67 -21.99 -1.53
CA LEU A 789 14.24 -23.15 -2.32
C LEU A 789 13.62 -22.67 -3.62
N ASP A 790 14.26 -23.02 -4.74
CA ASP A 790 13.78 -22.77 -6.09
C ASP A 790 12.87 -23.91 -6.56
N LEU A 791 11.65 -23.53 -6.93
CA LEU A 791 10.59 -24.41 -7.40
C LEU A 791 10.18 -24.06 -8.85
N SER A 792 11.08 -23.47 -9.65
CA SER A 792 10.78 -23.04 -11.03
C SER A 792 10.40 -24.17 -11.99
N ASN A 793 10.70 -25.43 -11.64
CA ASN A 793 10.31 -26.65 -12.36
C ASN A 793 9.06 -27.33 -11.78
N TRP A 794 8.36 -26.68 -10.86
CA TRP A 794 7.09 -27.10 -10.27
C TRP A 794 5.98 -26.14 -10.69
N HIS A 795 4.72 -26.52 -10.42
CA HIS A 795 3.57 -25.69 -10.78
C HIS A 795 3.07 -24.90 -9.59
N TYR A 796 2.37 -25.54 -8.66
CA TYR A 796 1.85 -24.83 -7.49
C TYR A 796 1.48 -25.77 -6.35
N GLY A 797 1.71 -25.30 -5.14
CA GLY A 797 1.68 -26.16 -3.97
C GLY A 797 2.30 -25.54 -2.73
N PHE A 798 2.76 -26.41 -1.82
CA PHE A 798 3.37 -26.04 -0.55
C PHE A 798 4.67 -26.80 -0.30
N VAL A 799 5.58 -26.22 0.48
CA VAL A 799 6.81 -26.89 0.89
C VAL A 799 6.90 -26.97 2.41
N PHE A 800 7.27 -28.15 2.89
CA PHE A 800 7.47 -28.44 4.30
C PHE A 800 8.89 -28.90 4.55
N VAL A 801 9.53 -28.37 5.59
CA VAL A 801 10.89 -28.75 6.00
C VAL A 801 10.86 -29.21 7.44
N ASN A 802 11.25 -30.47 7.69
CA ASN A 802 11.14 -31.11 9.00
C ASN A 802 9.73 -30.96 9.61
N GLY A 803 8.70 -31.04 8.76
CA GLY A 803 7.28 -30.83 9.11
C GLY A 803 6.83 -29.38 9.34
N ARG A 804 7.71 -28.37 9.21
CA ARG A 804 7.34 -26.94 9.26
C ARG A 804 6.92 -26.46 7.88
N ASN A 805 5.77 -25.79 7.79
CA ASN A 805 5.24 -25.26 6.54
C ASN A 805 5.93 -23.94 6.17
N LEU A 806 6.70 -23.93 5.07
CA LEU A 806 7.35 -22.72 4.57
C LEU A 806 6.37 -21.76 3.89
N GLY A 807 5.26 -22.28 3.37
CA GLY A 807 4.23 -21.53 2.67
C GLY A 807 4.04 -21.99 1.23
N ARG A 808 3.37 -21.15 0.45
CA ARG A 808 2.89 -21.45 -0.91
C ARG A 808 3.94 -21.11 -1.96
N TYR A 809 4.01 -21.91 -3.01
CA TYR A 809 4.68 -21.53 -4.26
C TYR A 809 3.68 -21.61 -5.42
N GLN A 810 3.84 -20.74 -6.41
CA GLN A 810 3.03 -20.75 -7.62
C GLN A 810 3.84 -20.30 -8.82
N ASP A 811 3.68 -21.01 -9.93
CA ASP A 811 4.44 -20.78 -11.15
C ASP A 811 4.01 -19.54 -11.94
N ILE A 812 2.98 -18.82 -11.48
CA ILE A 812 2.58 -17.54 -12.07
C ILE A 812 3.43 -16.37 -11.55
N GLY A 813 4.19 -16.56 -10.46
CA GLY A 813 5.05 -15.52 -9.87
C GLY A 813 4.24 -14.43 -9.13
N PRO A 814 4.85 -13.31 -8.72
CA PRO A 814 6.22 -12.91 -9.07
C PRO A 814 7.29 -13.68 -8.27
N GLN A 815 6.95 -14.17 -7.07
CA GLN A 815 7.83 -14.99 -6.25
C GLN A 815 8.11 -16.36 -6.88
N ARG A 816 9.38 -16.75 -6.97
CA ARG A 816 9.84 -18.06 -7.50
C ARG A 816 10.60 -18.92 -6.50
N THR A 817 11.04 -18.32 -5.41
CA THR A 817 11.78 -19.03 -4.35
C THR A 817 11.12 -18.87 -3.00
N LEU A 818 11.15 -19.92 -2.18
CA LEU A 818 10.74 -19.88 -0.78
C LEU A 818 11.95 -19.70 0.14
N TYR A 819 11.89 -18.74 1.07
CA TYR A 819 12.93 -18.58 2.08
C TYR A 819 12.92 -19.75 3.06
N LEU A 820 14.10 -20.36 3.27
CA LEU A 820 14.32 -21.41 4.25
C LEU A 820 15.34 -20.90 5.29
N PRO A 821 14.87 -20.55 6.50
CA PRO A 821 15.73 -20.14 7.59
C PRO A 821 16.67 -21.26 8.05
N GLY A 822 17.96 -20.94 8.22
CA GLY A 822 18.96 -21.86 8.77
C GLY A 822 18.57 -22.51 10.10
N PRO A 823 17.94 -21.80 11.07
CA PRO A 823 17.52 -22.38 12.34
C PRO A 823 16.47 -23.49 12.23
N TRP A 824 15.77 -23.60 11.09
CA TRP A 824 14.80 -24.67 10.85
C TRP A 824 15.42 -25.93 10.25
N LEU A 825 16.72 -25.88 9.96
CA LEU A 825 17.52 -27.00 9.53
C LEU A 825 18.27 -27.63 10.70
N HIS A 826 18.31 -28.95 10.71
CA HIS A 826 19.20 -29.75 11.54
C HIS A 826 20.56 -29.93 10.83
N PRO A 827 21.67 -30.08 11.57
CA PRO A 827 22.91 -30.57 10.99
C PRO A 827 22.72 -31.94 10.30
N GLY A 828 23.27 -32.10 9.11
CA GLY A 828 23.11 -33.30 8.29
C GLY A 828 21.81 -33.32 7.51
N ASP A 829 21.08 -34.44 7.57
CA ASP A 829 19.93 -34.69 6.72
C ASP A 829 18.65 -34.03 7.25
N ASN A 830 17.90 -33.42 6.33
CA ASN A 830 16.64 -32.72 6.59
C ASN A 830 15.56 -33.23 5.66
N GLU A 831 14.37 -33.44 6.21
CA GLU A 831 13.19 -33.84 5.45
C GLU A 831 12.68 -32.64 4.64
N ILE A 832 12.52 -32.82 3.32
CA ILE A 832 11.79 -31.89 2.45
C ILE A 832 10.57 -32.62 1.90
N VAL A 833 9.38 -32.08 2.16
CA VAL A 833 8.14 -32.56 1.55
C VAL A 833 7.54 -31.44 0.70
N VAL A 834 7.29 -31.72 -0.57
CA VAL A 834 6.57 -30.82 -1.49
C VAL A 834 5.18 -31.39 -1.73
N PHE A 835 4.13 -30.65 -1.40
CA PHE A 835 2.78 -30.98 -1.84
C PHE A 835 2.51 -30.24 -3.14
N GLU A 836 2.40 -30.95 -4.25
CA GLU A 836 2.21 -30.41 -5.61
C GLU A 836 0.85 -30.85 -6.14
N LYS A 837 0.06 -29.90 -6.65
CA LYS A 837 -1.36 -30.10 -6.97
C LYS A 837 -1.64 -30.49 -8.42
N LYS A 838 -0.67 -30.32 -9.32
CA LYS A 838 -0.86 -30.53 -10.77
C LYS A 838 0.05 -31.61 -11.32
N LYS A 839 1.37 -31.41 -11.25
CA LYS A 839 2.33 -32.34 -11.86
C LYS A 839 3.67 -32.27 -11.17
N LYS A 840 4.26 -33.45 -10.91
CA LYS A 840 5.58 -33.62 -10.29
C LYS A 840 6.67 -32.76 -10.96
N GLY A 841 7.43 -32.02 -10.14
CA GLY A 841 8.70 -31.41 -10.53
C GLY A 841 9.89 -32.38 -10.40
N PHE A 842 11.03 -32.04 -10.98
CA PHE A 842 12.18 -32.95 -11.06
C PHE A 842 13.05 -32.98 -9.81
N TYR A 843 13.25 -31.82 -9.19
CA TYR A 843 14.12 -31.59 -8.03
C TYR A 843 13.73 -30.28 -7.37
N VAL A 844 14.18 -30.06 -6.13
CA VAL A 844 14.18 -28.75 -5.49
C VAL A 844 15.61 -28.24 -5.44
N GLN A 845 15.86 -27.07 -6.01
CA GLN A 845 17.18 -26.44 -5.97
C GLN A 845 17.26 -25.47 -4.80
N SER A 846 18.46 -25.26 -4.28
CA SER A 846 18.71 -24.24 -3.28
C SER A 846 19.54 -23.10 -3.90
N LYS A 847 19.25 -21.86 -3.50
CA LYS A 847 19.90 -20.64 -3.98
C LYS A 847 20.37 -19.81 -2.79
N ASN A 848 21.40 -18.99 -2.99
CA ASN A 848 21.89 -18.02 -2.00
C ASN A 848 21.27 -16.62 -2.15
N LYS A 849 20.36 -16.43 -3.11
CA LYS A 849 19.60 -15.20 -3.33
C LYS A 849 18.15 -15.56 -3.65
N PRO A 850 17.18 -14.75 -3.23
CA PRO A 850 15.80 -14.96 -3.61
C PRO A 850 15.59 -14.59 -5.09
N GLN A 851 14.54 -15.14 -5.67
CA GLN A 851 14.00 -14.70 -6.95
C GLN A 851 12.54 -14.27 -6.72
N LEU A 852 12.35 -12.96 -6.55
CA LEU A 852 11.05 -12.33 -6.30
C LEU A 852 10.42 -11.73 -7.56
N GLN A 853 11.11 -11.81 -8.70
CA GLN A 853 10.63 -11.35 -9.99
C GLN A 853 11.17 -12.25 -11.12
N TYR A 854 10.55 -12.15 -12.29
CA TYR A 854 10.96 -12.85 -13.50
C TYR A 854 12.27 -12.34 -14.09
#